data_AF-A0A8C7C7D7-F1
#
_entry.id   AF-A0A8C7C7D7-F1
#
_cell.length_a   1.000
_cell.length_b   1.000
_cell.length_c   1.000
_cell.angle_alpha   90.00
_cell.angle_beta   90.00
_cell.angle_gamma   90.00
#
_symmetry.space_group_name_H-M   'P 1'
#
loop_
_entity.id
_entity.type
_entity.pdbx_description
1 polymer ?
#
loop_
_entity_poly.entity_id
_entity_poly.type
_entity_poly.pdbx_seq_one_letter_code
_entity_poly.pdbx_strand_id
1 'polypeptide(L)'
;LFQTHVVESSRPGRVGPAAVLEFWVGILTQQNLWYRDRTVLFLMDQICRSAFTHHQEECVQRLLYQQHKIALGYHGDRGLLSSLVGWIAGNATPSFIEGQSLSGEVRTLTLVLSNCRIRAVILCETEGNIFAAFSPKILQKAQQRLKLPVAPSLQRLQVYRWACQALSTPPDHPLLPLVWQRFLQLYLRQPGPEYGLDAGGCIGRRFFQGSTQAVLLRDLRQRLQEVSDFHHAASQALRVPPTHTPSQGEDRPNSPPHLFLTSPQIHTELVRLFGVFAVWLDDETLQKKEVYLPSLPPQYDPQRLAKVMHKQQELWVEYVDQERVQYDEREVLDLWDKVKNEPTFIQSNNHAFTDYTNPSAARKRIQSNLQKHTIPRPLPELQSQRAPVPEVPSACLADPAAASTLLQQDLCCLQEQARFAVSREAQQVALESELLENLPLLYRNRPEQVTMALECRGQRGGQPCQGAAHITVTCECVQKQEAVETQIVSLRSDIKQLQTEAKTPPPQSLAQAAVHTEKFITALVNLYKAKPTAAVQSVGVAAFYKVVSFVCEDTLRHPPTRQYLSSCVEILGQVFIQGNQAECGRVLSTILEQRRLCPLLSPFFTPNAAPNQLVSLYKEVVTSLHPDSADVIFMLLTKVSTRHSLGCFSLRHSASPPSRC
;
A
#
# COMPACT_ATOMS: atom_id res chain seq x y z
N LEU A 1 22.71 -1.74 -20.54
CA LEU A 1 21.91 -1.06 -21.60
C LEU A 1 21.51 0.37 -21.24
N PHE A 2 20.65 0.63 -20.23
CA PHE A 2 20.19 2.01 -19.97
C PHE A 2 21.35 2.97 -19.64
N GLN A 3 22.30 2.56 -18.77
CA GLN A 3 23.49 3.37 -18.44
C GLN A 3 24.32 3.69 -19.68
N THR A 4 24.45 2.72 -20.60
CA THR A 4 25.11 2.95 -21.91
C THR A 4 24.41 4.04 -22.70
N HIS A 5 23.07 4.06 -22.73
CA HIS A 5 22.33 5.14 -23.38
C HIS A 5 22.58 6.50 -22.71
N VAL A 6 22.66 6.54 -21.37
CA VAL A 6 22.95 7.78 -20.63
C VAL A 6 24.35 8.30 -20.96
N VAL A 7 25.37 7.44 -20.92
CA VAL A 7 26.76 7.78 -21.27
C VAL A 7 26.87 8.26 -22.73
N GLU A 8 26.27 7.55 -23.69
CA GLU A 8 26.28 7.95 -25.10
C GLU A 8 25.55 9.28 -25.34
N SER A 9 24.43 9.50 -24.64
CA SER A 9 23.67 10.75 -24.73
C SER A 9 24.36 11.95 -24.09
N SER A 10 25.31 11.71 -23.18
CA SER A 10 26.09 12.75 -22.50
C SER A 10 27.23 13.29 -23.35
N ARG A 11 27.49 12.72 -24.53
CA ARG A 11 28.51 13.22 -25.46
C ARG A 11 28.08 14.55 -26.10
N PRO A 12 29.03 15.45 -26.42
CA PRO A 12 28.72 16.72 -27.08
C PRO A 12 27.89 16.53 -28.37
N GLY A 13 26.82 17.31 -28.54
CA GLY A 13 25.95 17.27 -29.72
C GLY A 13 24.88 16.16 -29.72
N ARG A 14 24.67 15.45 -28.60
CA ARG A 14 23.60 14.46 -28.43
C ARG A 14 22.44 15.01 -27.59
N VAL A 15 21.40 14.18 -27.40
CA VAL A 15 20.13 14.56 -26.75
C VAL A 15 20.23 14.82 -25.23
N GLY A 16 21.38 14.54 -24.61
CA GLY A 16 21.62 14.74 -23.19
C GLY A 16 21.05 13.64 -22.28
N PRO A 17 21.58 13.49 -21.05
CA PRO A 17 21.18 12.45 -20.10
C PRO A 17 19.71 12.59 -19.67
N ALA A 18 19.18 13.81 -19.56
CA ALA A 18 17.79 14.06 -19.16
C ALA A 18 16.77 13.38 -20.09
N ALA A 19 16.95 13.50 -21.41
CA ALA A 19 16.03 12.91 -22.39
C ALA A 19 16.01 11.37 -22.30
N VAL A 20 17.17 10.75 -22.06
CA VAL A 20 17.28 9.29 -21.89
C VAL A 20 16.65 8.83 -20.58
N LEU A 21 16.87 9.55 -19.49
CA LEU A 21 16.24 9.25 -18.20
C LEU A 21 14.72 9.35 -18.29
N GLU A 22 14.18 10.40 -18.92
CA GLU A 22 12.75 10.57 -19.13
C GLU A 22 12.13 9.45 -19.97
N PHE A 23 12.81 9.04 -21.04
CA PHE A 23 12.39 7.94 -21.89
C PHE A 23 12.27 6.62 -21.09
N TRP A 24 13.30 6.26 -20.31
CA TRP A 24 13.29 5.02 -19.54
C TRP A 24 12.27 5.05 -18.40
N VAL A 25 12.13 6.17 -17.69
CA VAL A 25 11.07 6.33 -16.67
C VAL A 25 9.69 6.21 -17.32
N GLY A 26 9.50 6.80 -18.51
CA GLY A 26 8.26 6.70 -19.27
C GLY A 26 7.90 5.24 -19.60
N ILE A 27 8.87 4.45 -20.08
CA ILE A 27 8.65 3.03 -20.40
C ILE A 27 8.29 2.23 -19.15
N LEU A 28 9.07 2.38 -18.07
CA LEU A 28 8.85 1.62 -16.84
C LEU A 28 7.49 1.96 -16.21
N THR A 29 7.08 3.22 -16.25
CA THR A 29 5.81 3.68 -15.66
C THR A 29 4.58 3.37 -16.50
N GLN A 30 4.72 2.98 -17.77
CA GLN A 30 3.61 2.49 -18.61
C GLN A 30 3.17 1.06 -18.26
N GLN A 31 3.98 0.30 -17.53
CA GLN A 31 3.62 -1.04 -17.11
C GLN A 31 2.54 -1.02 -16.02
N ASN A 32 1.51 -1.85 -16.16
CA ASN A 32 0.45 -1.98 -15.15
C ASN A 32 1.06 -2.40 -13.81
N LEU A 33 0.74 -1.67 -12.75
CA LEU A 33 1.24 -1.93 -11.39
C LEU A 33 2.78 -1.94 -11.29
N TRP A 34 3.50 -1.16 -12.12
CA TRP A 34 4.97 -1.05 -12.12
C TRP A 34 5.59 -0.87 -10.72
N TYR A 35 4.88 -0.20 -9.82
CA TYR A 35 5.28 0.06 -8.44
C TYR A 35 5.20 -1.16 -7.50
N ARG A 36 4.70 -2.30 -7.97
CA ARG A 36 4.69 -3.59 -7.25
C ARG A 36 5.73 -4.57 -7.78
N ASP A 37 6.26 -4.33 -8.97
CA ASP A 37 7.23 -5.19 -9.61
C ASP A 37 8.64 -4.89 -9.07
N ARG A 38 9.28 -5.89 -8.46
CA ARG A 38 10.61 -5.73 -7.85
C ARG A 38 11.68 -5.40 -8.88
N THR A 39 11.62 -6.01 -10.07
CA THR A 39 12.59 -5.78 -11.14
C THR A 39 12.45 -4.36 -11.69
N VAL A 40 11.21 -3.87 -11.86
CA VAL A 40 10.98 -2.49 -12.29
C VAL A 40 11.45 -1.49 -11.23
N LEU A 41 11.20 -1.77 -9.96
CA LEU A 41 11.65 -0.93 -8.85
C LEU A 41 13.18 -0.89 -8.73
N PHE A 42 13.85 -2.03 -8.92
CA PHE A 42 15.32 -2.10 -9.00
C PHE A 42 15.86 -1.24 -10.15
N LEU A 43 15.29 -1.37 -11.35
CA LEU A 43 15.68 -0.55 -12.51
C LEU A 43 15.42 0.94 -12.27
N MET A 44 14.30 1.27 -11.62
CA MET A 44 13.96 2.64 -11.27
C MET A 44 14.96 3.24 -10.27
N ASP A 45 15.46 2.44 -9.33
CA ASP A 45 16.52 2.85 -8.40
C ASP A 45 17.84 3.14 -9.13
N GLN A 46 18.23 2.31 -10.09
CA GLN A 46 19.40 2.54 -10.94
C GLN A 46 19.25 3.82 -11.78
N ILE A 47 18.04 4.09 -12.31
CA ILE A 47 17.73 5.34 -13.02
C ILE A 47 17.84 6.54 -12.07
N CYS A 48 17.34 6.44 -10.84
CA CYS A 48 17.45 7.51 -9.85
C CYS A 48 18.91 7.76 -9.44
N ARG A 49 19.73 6.70 -9.35
CA ARG A 49 21.17 6.80 -9.09
C ARG A 49 21.88 7.55 -10.23
N SER A 50 21.61 7.17 -11.48
CA SER A 50 22.16 7.87 -12.65
C SER A 50 21.67 9.32 -12.73
N ALA A 51 20.41 9.59 -12.41
CA ALA A 51 19.88 10.94 -12.33
C ALA A 51 20.60 11.79 -11.27
N PHE A 52 20.95 11.21 -10.12
CA PHE A 52 21.76 11.88 -9.10
C PHE A 52 23.19 12.16 -9.57
N THR A 53 23.87 11.18 -10.17
CA THR A 53 25.23 11.35 -10.72
C THR A 53 25.30 12.44 -11.79
N HIS A 54 24.26 12.56 -12.62
CA HIS A 54 24.20 13.53 -13.72
C HIS A 54 23.49 14.85 -13.36
N HIS A 55 23.08 15.05 -12.09
CA HIS A 55 22.33 16.22 -11.63
C HIS A 55 21.03 16.49 -12.43
N GLN A 56 20.29 15.41 -12.74
CA GLN A 56 19.03 15.42 -13.49
C GLN A 56 17.86 14.85 -12.68
N GLU A 57 17.86 15.01 -11.36
CA GLU A 57 16.83 14.44 -10.47
C GLU A 57 15.43 15.00 -10.77
N GLU A 58 15.36 16.25 -11.22
CA GLU A 58 14.09 16.93 -11.52
C GLU A 58 13.29 16.22 -12.63
N CYS A 59 13.95 15.70 -13.66
CA CYS A 59 13.27 15.06 -14.80
C CYS A 59 12.54 13.77 -14.38
N VAL A 60 13.21 12.94 -13.59
CA VAL A 60 12.66 11.70 -13.01
C VAL A 60 11.56 12.03 -12.02
N GLN A 61 11.81 13.00 -11.12
CA GLN A 61 10.84 13.43 -10.13
C GLN A 61 9.54 13.93 -10.77
N ARG A 62 9.62 14.72 -11.84
CA ARG A 62 8.48 15.28 -12.56
C ARG A 62 7.55 14.18 -13.10
N LEU A 63 8.11 13.13 -13.70
CA LEU A 63 7.34 12.02 -14.26
C LEU A 63 6.69 11.16 -13.17
N LEU A 64 7.45 10.82 -12.12
CA LEU A 64 6.93 10.04 -10.99
C LEU A 64 5.83 10.80 -10.24
N TYR A 65 5.96 12.12 -10.14
CA TYR A 65 4.94 12.99 -9.58
C TYR A 65 3.66 13.00 -10.42
N GLN A 66 3.77 13.02 -11.75
CA GLN A 66 2.63 12.91 -12.64
C GLN A 66 1.90 11.57 -12.45
N GLN A 67 2.65 10.47 -12.36
CA GLN A 67 2.09 9.16 -12.03
C GLN A 67 1.38 9.19 -10.67
N HIS A 68 1.96 9.85 -9.67
CA HIS A 68 1.36 9.97 -8.34
C HIS A 68 0.02 10.70 -8.39
N LYS A 69 -0.05 11.80 -9.15
CA LYS A 69 -1.31 12.52 -9.38
C LYS A 69 -2.36 11.66 -10.06
N ILE A 70 -1.97 10.90 -11.09
CA ILE A 70 -2.88 9.97 -11.79
C ILE A 70 -3.41 8.92 -10.81
N ALA A 71 -2.54 8.33 -9.99
CA ALA A 71 -2.94 7.36 -8.98
C ALA A 71 -3.88 7.95 -7.92
N LEU A 72 -3.68 9.21 -7.52
CA LEU A 72 -4.54 9.92 -6.57
C LEU A 72 -5.91 10.33 -7.15
N GLY A 73 -6.18 10.05 -8.43
CA GLY A 73 -7.44 10.44 -9.08
C GLY A 73 -7.52 11.94 -9.40
N TYR A 74 -6.39 12.67 -9.46
CA TYR A 74 -6.36 14.04 -10.00
C TYR A 74 -6.58 13.97 -11.52
N HIS A 75 -7.84 13.94 -11.95
CA HIS A 75 -8.22 14.06 -13.35
C HIS A 75 -8.58 15.52 -13.63
N GLY A 76 -7.69 16.22 -14.34
CA GLY A 76 -8.13 17.39 -15.11
C GLY A 76 -9.03 16.89 -16.24
N ASP A 77 -10.27 17.38 -16.27
CA ASP A 77 -11.26 17.26 -17.35
C ASP A 77 -11.08 16.07 -18.31
N ARG A 78 -11.30 14.83 -17.83
CA ARG A 78 -11.52 13.67 -18.71
C ARG A 78 -12.54 12.68 -18.12
N GLY A 79 -13.75 12.74 -18.66
CA GLY A 79 -14.63 11.59 -18.93
C GLY A 79 -15.30 10.86 -17.75
N LEU A 80 -16.64 10.84 -17.78
CA LEU A 80 -17.60 10.19 -16.87
C LEU A 80 -17.44 8.67 -16.62
N LEU A 81 -16.38 8.04 -17.10
CA LEU A 81 -16.11 6.60 -16.93
C LEU A 81 -14.91 6.29 -16.02
N SER A 82 -14.24 7.32 -15.48
CA SER A 82 -13.17 7.17 -14.49
C SER A 82 -13.66 7.12 -13.03
N SER A 83 -14.96 7.33 -12.78
CA SER A 83 -15.55 7.39 -11.44
C SER A 83 -15.66 6.03 -10.71
N LEU A 84 -15.41 4.91 -11.40
CA LEU A 84 -15.63 3.56 -10.87
C LEU A 84 -14.47 3.01 -10.02
N VAL A 85 -13.36 3.72 -9.87
CA VAL A 85 -12.22 3.28 -9.03
C VAL A 85 -12.04 4.14 -7.77
N GLY A 86 -12.84 5.20 -7.60
CA GLY A 86 -12.60 6.20 -6.55
C GLY A 86 -13.20 5.91 -5.17
N TRP A 87 -14.23 5.07 -5.06
CA TRP A 87 -15.09 5.10 -3.85
C TRP A 87 -15.12 3.83 -2.99
N ILE A 88 -14.50 2.70 -3.42
CA ILE A 88 -14.41 1.48 -2.59
C ILE A 88 -13.06 0.75 -2.75
N ALA A 89 -11.96 1.51 -2.81
CA ALA A 89 -10.64 1.02 -2.38
C ALA A 89 -10.39 1.67 -1.02
N GLY A 90 -10.70 0.95 0.06
CA GLY A 90 -10.82 1.54 1.40
C GLY A 90 -9.64 2.45 1.75
N ASN A 91 -9.88 3.76 1.89
CA ASN A 91 -9.01 4.80 2.45
C ASN A 91 -7.49 4.70 2.21
N ALA A 92 -7.04 3.96 1.20
CA ALA A 92 -5.64 3.73 0.92
C ALA A 92 -5.29 4.59 -0.28
N THR A 93 -4.86 5.84 0.01
CA THR A 93 -4.12 6.66 -0.95
C THR A 93 -3.06 5.77 -1.64
N PRO A 94 -3.03 5.60 -2.96
CA PRO A 94 -2.05 4.73 -3.59
C PRO A 94 -0.63 5.22 -3.30
N SER A 95 0.24 4.31 -2.92
CA SER A 95 1.66 4.57 -2.68
C SER A 95 2.49 3.71 -3.59
N PHE A 96 3.46 4.33 -4.27
CA PHE A 96 4.43 3.60 -5.07
C PHE A 96 5.48 2.84 -4.24
N ILE A 97 5.39 2.93 -2.91
CA ILE A 97 6.38 2.41 -1.96
C ILE A 97 5.65 1.72 -0.79
N GLU A 98 4.61 0.94 -1.05
CA GLU A 98 3.92 0.15 0.00
C GLU A 98 3.94 -1.35 -0.26
N GLY A 99 4.58 -2.06 0.67
CA GLY A 99 4.64 -3.51 0.75
C GLY A 99 5.87 -3.98 1.54
N GLN A 100 5.83 -5.21 2.06
CA GLN A 100 7.02 -5.94 2.55
C GLN A 100 8.03 -6.26 1.41
N SER A 101 7.80 -5.72 0.21
CA SER A 101 8.67 -5.78 -0.96
C SER A 101 9.84 -4.79 -0.91
N LEU A 102 10.02 -4.04 0.18
CA LEU A 102 11.21 -3.21 0.44
C LEU A 102 12.47 -4.05 0.77
N SER A 103 12.68 -5.11 -0.01
CA SER A 103 13.99 -5.72 -0.19
C SER A 103 14.87 -4.69 -0.88
N GLY A 104 15.97 -4.27 -0.23
CA GLY A 104 17.25 -3.78 -0.77
C GLY A 104 17.36 -2.83 -1.98
N GLU A 105 16.32 -2.57 -2.78
CA GLU A 105 16.47 -2.23 -4.19
C GLU A 105 15.78 -0.91 -4.56
N VAL A 106 15.27 -0.15 -3.58
CA VAL A 106 14.47 1.08 -3.80
C VAL A 106 14.89 2.21 -2.86
N ARG A 107 16.18 2.60 -2.91
CA ARG A 107 16.81 3.47 -1.91
C ARG A 107 16.93 4.92 -2.41
N THR A 108 17.37 5.10 -3.64
CA THR A 108 17.53 6.39 -4.32
C THR A 108 16.19 6.92 -4.84
N LEU A 109 15.25 6.03 -5.16
CA LEU A 109 13.88 6.37 -5.57
C LEU A 109 13.13 7.16 -4.47
N THR A 110 13.31 6.81 -3.20
CA THR A 110 12.73 7.55 -2.06
C THR A 110 13.33 8.97 -1.95
N LEU A 111 14.62 9.12 -2.26
CA LEU A 111 15.33 10.40 -2.24
C LEU A 111 14.80 11.34 -3.34
N VAL A 112 14.64 10.84 -4.56
CA VAL A 112 14.07 11.59 -5.70
C VAL A 112 12.58 11.89 -5.50
N LEU A 113 11.79 10.95 -4.99
CA LEU A 113 10.35 11.16 -4.72
C LEU A 113 10.08 12.17 -3.60
N SER A 114 11.00 12.32 -2.64
CA SER A 114 10.81 13.17 -1.46
C SER A 114 10.75 14.67 -1.75
N ASN A 115 11.36 15.13 -2.86
CA ASN A 115 11.34 16.53 -3.30
C ASN A 115 9.99 16.94 -3.92
N CYS A 116 9.02 16.02 -4.04
CA CYS A 116 7.69 16.33 -4.55
C CYS A 116 6.94 17.32 -3.65
N ARG A 117 6.88 18.58 -4.10
CA ARG A 117 6.31 19.76 -3.43
C ARG A 117 4.85 19.63 -2.95
N ILE A 118 4.08 18.59 -3.33
CA ILE A 118 2.70 18.40 -2.82
C ILE A 118 2.67 18.01 -1.33
N ARG A 119 3.69 17.34 -0.79
CA ARG A 119 3.64 16.89 0.62
C ARG A 119 4.08 17.96 1.63
N ALA A 120 4.75 19.00 1.15
CA ALA A 120 5.01 20.21 1.94
C ALA A 120 3.72 20.89 2.39
N VAL A 121 2.63 20.74 1.61
CA VAL A 121 1.31 21.32 1.90
C VAL A 121 0.58 20.57 3.01
N ILE A 122 0.71 19.23 3.10
CA ILE A 122 0.17 18.44 4.21
C ILE A 122 0.91 18.75 5.51
N LEU A 123 2.25 18.92 5.46
CA LEU A 123 3.03 19.36 6.62
C LEU A 123 2.60 20.77 7.05
N CYS A 124 2.54 21.73 6.12
CA CYS A 124 2.12 23.12 6.39
C CYS A 124 0.68 23.25 6.93
N GLU A 125 -0.24 22.35 6.59
CA GLU A 125 -1.60 22.39 7.15
C GLU A 125 -1.81 21.55 8.40
N THR A 126 -0.99 20.50 8.62
CA THR A 126 -0.92 19.85 9.95
C THR A 126 -0.26 20.75 11.00
N GLU A 127 0.58 21.70 10.59
CA GLU A 127 1.28 22.63 11.49
C GLU A 127 0.32 23.60 12.22
N GLY A 128 -0.87 23.89 11.66
CA GLY A 128 -1.86 24.85 12.18
C GLY A 128 -2.72 24.47 13.39
N ASN A 129 -2.78 23.18 13.78
CA ASN A 129 -3.80 22.67 14.71
C ASN A 129 -3.28 21.56 15.66
N ILE A 130 -2.07 21.72 16.20
CA ILE A 130 -1.45 20.72 17.10
C ILE A 130 -1.47 21.20 18.55
N PHE A 131 -2.65 21.18 19.18
CA PHE A 131 -2.78 21.20 20.64
C PHE A 131 -3.82 20.17 21.07
N ALA A 132 -3.39 18.91 21.06
CA ALA A 132 -3.93 17.73 21.77
C ALA A 132 -3.65 16.51 20.91
N ALA A 133 -2.87 15.56 21.44
CA ALA A 133 -2.68 14.17 20.98
C ALA A 133 -3.02 13.89 19.50
N PHE A 134 -1.98 13.60 18.71
CA PHE A 134 -2.08 13.22 17.29
C PHE A 134 -3.25 12.25 17.05
N SER A 135 -4.33 12.72 16.44
CA SER A 135 -5.54 11.95 16.18
C SER A 135 -5.86 11.92 14.69
N PRO A 136 -6.51 10.85 14.18
CA PRO A 136 -6.98 10.77 12.79
C PRO A 136 -7.84 11.96 12.36
N LYS A 137 -8.48 12.64 13.33
CA LYS A 137 -9.32 13.83 13.12
C LYS A 137 -8.54 15.03 12.58
N ILE A 138 -7.25 15.17 12.89
CA ILE A 138 -6.39 16.27 12.38
C ILE A 138 -6.10 16.06 10.90
N LEU A 139 -5.83 14.82 10.48
CA LEU A 139 -5.60 14.48 9.07
C LEU A 139 -6.87 14.64 8.22
N GLN A 140 -8.05 14.38 8.79
CA GLN A 140 -9.33 14.67 8.16
C GLN A 140 -9.58 16.18 7.98
N LYS A 141 -9.23 17.01 8.97
CA LYS A 141 -9.32 18.47 8.84
C LYS A 141 -8.39 19.01 7.76
N ALA A 142 -7.15 18.53 7.71
CA ALA A 142 -6.19 18.88 6.66
C ALA A 142 -6.68 18.40 5.28
N GLN A 143 -7.28 17.21 5.19
CA GLN A 143 -7.89 16.71 3.95
C GLN A 143 -8.98 17.66 3.43
N GLN A 144 -9.90 18.09 4.29
CA GLN A 144 -11.02 18.97 3.92
C GLN A 144 -10.54 20.34 3.44
N ARG A 145 -9.56 20.93 4.14
CA ARG A 145 -9.01 22.25 3.81
C ARG A 145 -8.17 22.23 2.52
N LEU A 146 -7.38 21.18 2.32
CA LEU A 146 -6.60 20.97 1.09
C LEU A 146 -7.42 20.42 -0.09
N LYS A 147 -8.70 20.14 0.11
CA LYS A 147 -9.58 19.51 -0.89
C LYS A 147 -8.96 18.22 -1.46
N LEU A 148 -8.28 17.45 -0.61
CA LEU A 148 -7.66 16.20 -1.04
C LEU A 148 -8.73 15.13 -1.23
N PRO A 149 -8.67 14.35 -2.32
CA PRO A 149 -9.64 13.29 -2.60
C PRO A 149 -9.61 12.18 -1.54
N VAL A 150 -8.47 11.96 -0.86
CA VAL A 150 -8.28 10.90 0.14
C VAL A 150 -7.51 11.43 1.37
N ALA A 151 -7.93 11.05 2.57
CA ALA A 151 -7.19 11.35 3.81
C ALA A 151 -5.82 10.65 3.81
N PRO A 152 -4.69 11.36 4.07
CA PRO A 152 -3.41 10.70 4.25
C PRO A 152 -3.40 9.89 5.55
N SER A 153 -2.78 8.70 5.56
CA SER A 153 -2.58 7.93 6.79
C SER A 153 -1.38 8.44 7.57
N LEU A 154 -1.40 8.26 8.89
CA LEU A 154 -0.33 8.73 9.78
C LEU A 154 1.04 8.11 9.44
N GLN A 155 1.08 6.82 9.13
CA GLN A 155 2.30 6.10 8.71
C GLN A 155 2.89 6.62 7.39
N ARG A 156 2.14 7.42 6.61
CA ARG A 156 2.59 7.98 5.33
C ARG A 156 3.24 9.35 5.44
N LEU A 157 3.31 9.92 6.65
CA LEU A 157 4.06 11.16 6.87
C LEU A 157 5.54 10.96 6.53
N GLN A 158 6.14 11.97 5.88
CA GLN A 158 7.53 11.90 5.39
C GLN A 158 8.53 11.60 6.52
N VAL A 159 8.28 12.13 7.72
CA VAL A 159 9.15 11.90 8.88
C VAL A 159 9.27 10.41 9.23
N TYR A 160 8.18 9.64 9.16
CA TYR A 160 8.23 8.18 9.40
C TYR A 160 8.79 7.42 8.20
N ARG A 161 8.53 7.88 6.97
CA ARG A 161 9.09 7.24 5.77
C ARG A 161 10.61 7.33 5.75
N TRP A 162 11.15 8.50 6.08
CA TRP A 162 12.58 8.71 6.20
C TRP A 162 13.18 7.96 7.38
N ALA A 163 12.48 7.85 8.51
CA ALA A 163 12.88 6.99 9.61
C ALA A 163 13.00 5.52 9.18
N CYS A 164 11.97 4.95 8.54
CA CYS A 164 12.01 3.58 8.05
C CYS A 164 13.09 3.37 6.98
N GLN A 165 13.31 4.35 6.10
CA GLN A 165 14.38 4.31 5.10
C GLN A 165 15.75 4.29 5.75
N ALA A 166 15.99 5.10 6.78
CA ALA A 166 17.24 5.12 7.53
C ALA A 166 17.55 3.77 8.20
N LEU A 167 16.52 3.12 8.77
CA LEU A 167 16.65 1.77 9.35
C LEU A 167 16.95 0.69 8.30
N SER A 168 16.35 0.80 7.11
CA SER A 168 16.44 -0.23 6.07
C SER A 168 17.68 -0.09 5.18
N THR A 169 18.41 1.03 5.27
CA THR A 169 19.56 1.31 4.41
C THR A 169 20.83 0.69 5.03
N PRO A 170 21.62 -0.10 4.28
CA PRO A 170 22.87 -0.70 4.77
C PRO A 170 23.90 0.35 5.24
N PRO A 171 24.75 0.02 6.23
CA PRO A 171 25.71 0.96 6.80
C PRO A 171 26.83 1.37 5.81
N ASP A 172 27.12 0.53 4.82
CA ASP A 172 28.10 0.75 3.75
C ASP A 172 27.53 1.53 2.55
N HIS A 173 26.25 1.89 2.57
CA HIS A 173 25.62 2.54 1.43
C HIS A 173 26.07 4.02 1.28
N PRO A 174 26.57 4.46 0.12
CA PRO A 174 27.19 5.79 -0.04
C PRO A 174 26.22 6.97 0.15
N LEU A 175 24.92 6.76 -0.06
CA LEU A 175 23.89 7.80 0.14
C LEU A 175 23.25 7.80 1.54
N LEU A 176 23.65 6.91 2.45
CA LEU A 176 23.09 6.83 3.80
C LEU A 176 23.14 8.16 4.57
N PRO A 177 24.21 8.97 4.50
CA PRO A 177 24.25 10.28 5.17
C PRO A 177 23.13 11.22 4.73
N LEU A 178 22.78 11.21 3.44
CA LEU A 178 21.71 12.06 2.89
C LEU A 178 20.32 11.59 3.35
N VAL A 179 20.13 10.27 3.54
CA VAL A 179 18.89 9.71 4.10
C VAL A 179 18.67 10.23 5.53
N TRP A 180 19.72 10.20 6.36
CA TRP A 180 19.68 10.74 7.71
C TRP A 180 19.52 12.26 7.75
N GLN A 181 20.20 12.98 6.86
CA GLN A 181 20.04 14.43 6.70
C GLN A 181 18.56 14.78 6.46
N ARG A 182 17.89 14.07 5.55
CA ARG A 182 16.47 14.29 5.23
C ARG A 182 15.53 13.96 6.38
N PHE A 183 15.80 12.89 7.12
CA PHE A 183 15.06 12.57 8.34
C PHE A 183 15.19 13.70 9.38
N LEU A 184 16.41 14.13 9.67
CA LEU A 184 16.69 15.15 10.68
C LEU A 184 16.17 16.54 10.30
N GLN A 185 16.20 16.90 9.01
CA GLN A 185 15.52 18.10 8.48
C GLN A 185 14.03 18.13 8.76
N LEU A 186 13.37 16.97 8.84
CA LEU A 186 11.95 16.87 9.18
C LEU A 186 11.74 16.76 10.68
N TYR A 187 12.60 16.04 11.39
CA TYR A 187 12.50 15.81 12.83
C TYR A 187 12.81 17.08 13.65
N LEU A 188 13.82 17.86 13.25
CA LEU A 188 14.22 19.10 13.93
C LEU A 188 13.63 20.37 13.31
N ARG A 189 12.67 20.23 12.39
CA ARG A 189 12.00 21.37 11.77
C ARG A 189 11.26 22.18 12.84
N GLN A 190 11.50 23.48 12.85
CA GLN A 190 10.75 24.46 13.63
C GLN A 190 9.71 25.15 12.74
N PRO A 191 8.42 24.83 12.88
CA PRO A 191 7.39 25.54 12.16
C PRO A 191 7.23 26.95 12.75
N GLY A 192 7.13 27.97 11.89
CA GLY A 192 7.01 29.35 12.33
C GLY A 192 5.66 29.69 12.99
N PRO A 193 5.55 30.88 13.63
CA PRO A 193 4.33 31.35 14.29
C PRO A 193 3.14 31.56 13.34
N GLU A 194 3.42 31.70 12.05
CA GLU A 194 2.44 31.74 10.95
C GLU A 194 1.58 30.46 10.84
N TYR A 195 1.98 29.39 11.54
CA TYR A 195 1.24 28.14 11.66
C TYR A 195 0.65 27.91 13.07
N GLY A 196 0.47 28.94 13.90
CA GLY A 196 -0.22 28.80 15.20
C GLY A 196 0.55 28.01 16.27
N LEU A 197 1.87 27.87 16.09
CA LEU A 197 2.79 27.29 17.07
C LEU A 197 3.53 28.41 17.82
N ASP A 198 3.74 28.21 19.13
CA ASP A 198 4.65 29.07 19.90
C ASP A 198 6.04 29.04 19.24
N ALA A 199 6.67 30.22 19.15
CA ALA A 199 8.01 30.36 18.57
C ALA A 199 8.99 29.39 19.27
N GLY A 200 9.57 28.45 18.50
CA GLY A 200 10.71 27.62 18.94
C GLY A 200 10.46 26.13 19.22
N GLY A 201 9.31 25.55 18.89
CA GLY A 201 9.06 24.10 19.05
C GLY A 201 9.37 23.25 17.81
N CYS A 202 10.15 22.17 17.94
CA CYS A 202 10.42 21.22 16.84
C CYS A 202 9.29 20.17 16.66
N ILE A 203 9.13 19.64 15.44
CA ILE A 203 8.22 18.51 15.12
C ILE A 203 8.55 17.29 16.00
N GLY A 204 9.83 16.90 16.03
CA GLY A 204 10.52 16.06 17.00
C GLY A 204 9.72 14.92 17.63
N ARG A 205 9.90 14.75 18.94
CA ARG A 205 9.24 13.72 19.75
C ARG A 205 7.72 13.85 19.79
N ARG A 206 7.14 15.01 19.47
CA ARG A 206 5.67 15.19 19.46
C ARG A 206 4.99 14.24 18.47
N PHE A 207 5.66 13.91 17.37
CA PHE A 207 5.18 12.93 16.39
C PHE A 207 5.48 11.48 16.85
N PHE A 208 6.44 11.26 17.77
CA PHE A 208 6.88 9.93 18.18
C PHE A 208 6.37 9.49 19.58
N GLN A 209 5.29 10.10 20.08
CA GLN A 209 4.75 9.81 21.42
C GLN A 209 3.92 8.51 21.51
N GLY A 210 3.34 8.03 20.40
CA GLY A 210 2.56 6.79 20.39
C GLY A 210 3.44 5.55 20.57
N SER A 211 2.91 4.47 21.17
CA SER A 211 3.69 3.27 21.52
C SER A 211 4.48 2.67 20.36
N THR A 212 3.89 2.61 19.16
CA THR A 212 4.57 2.13 17.95
C THR A 212 5.65 3.08 17.42
N GLN A 213 5.45 4.40 17.55
CA GLN A 213 6.40 5.40 17.08
C GLN A 213 7.56 5.59 18.07
N ALA A 214 7.31 5.40 19.37
CA ALA A 214 8.36 5.41 20.40
C ALA A 214 9.38 4.29 20.16
N VAL A 215 8.91 3.09 19.76
CA VAL A 215 9.78 1.98 19.32
C VAL A 215 10.63 2.38 18.13
N LEU A 216 10.02 2.97 17.09
CA LEU A 216 10.73 3.44 15.90
C LEU A 216 11.87 4.44 16.24
N LEU A 217 11.62 5.37 17.17
CA LEU A 217 12.64 6.34 17.61
C LEU A 217 13.80 5.68 18.37
N ARG A 218 13.49 4.68 19.21
CA ARG A 218 14.51 3.88 19.92
C ARG A 218 15.38 3.10 18.92
N ASP A 219 14.75 2.46 17.93
CA ASP A 219 15.46 1.68 16.93
C ASP A 219 16.35 2.58 16.06
N LEU A 220 15.93 3.82 15.76
CA LEU A 220 16.77 4.82 15.09
C LEU A 220 18.03 5.19 15.89
N ARG A 221 17.91 5.34 17.22
CA ARG A 221 19.08 5.61 18.07
C ARG A 221 20.09 4.47 18.02
N GLN A 222 19.59 3.24 18.18
CA GLN A 222 20.42 2.06 18.06
C GLN A 222 21.09 2.01 16.69
N ARG A 223 20.36 2.34 15.62
CA ARG A 223 20.89 2.35 14.27
C ARG A 223 22.03 3.36 14.06
N LEU A 224 21.95 4.55 14.66
CA LEU A 224 23.05 5.53 14.59
C LEU A 224 24.33 5.00 15.23
N GLN A 225 24.21 4.30 16.36
CA GLN A 225 25.35 3.66 17.01
C GLN A 225 25.95 2.57 16.12
N GLU A 226 25.13 1.66 15.58
CA GLU A 226 25.57 0.59 14.69
C GLU A 226 26.34 1.11 13.46
N VAL A 227 25.82 2.16 12.81
CA VAL A 227 26.44 2.76 11.62
C VAL A 227 27.75 3.47 11.98
N SER A 228 27.79 4.14 13.13
CA SER A 228 29.01 4.78 13.64
C SER A 228 30.09 3.73 13.94
N ASP A 229 29.73 2.64 14.62
CA ASP A 229 30.64 1.53 14.95
C ASP A 229 31.17 0.85 13.68
N PHE A 230 30.32 0.67 12.67
CA PHE A 230 30.71 0.14 11.37
C PHE A 230 31.79 1.01 10.70
N HIS A 231 31.57 2.33 10.59
CA HIS A 231 32.55 3.23 9.97
C HIS A 231 33.81 3.37 10.82
N HIS A 232 33.69 3.30 12.15
CA HIS A 232 34.86 3.28 13.02
C HIS A 232 35.71 2.04 12.73
N ALA A 233 35.11 0.85 12.70
CA ALA A 233 35.81 -0.40 12.37
C ALA A 233 36.45 -0.35 10.97
N ALA A 234 35.72 0.12 9.96
CA ALA A 234 36.22 0.27 8.59
C ALA A 234 37.40 1.25 8.50
N SER A 235 37.35 2.36 9.23
CA SER A 235 38.45 3.34 9.27
C SER A 235 39.74 2.77 9.87
N GLN A 236 39.65 1.84 10.81
CA GLN A 236 40.82 1.19 11.43
C GLN A 236 41.35 0.05 10.56
N ALA A 237 40.47 -0.76 9.97
CA ALA A 237 40.85 -1.89 9.13
C ALA A 237 41.67 -1.46 7.90
N LEU A 238 41.33 -0.31 7.32
CA LEU A 238 41.99 0.23 6.12
C LEU A 238 43.27 1.05 6.41
N ARG A 239 43.59 1.30 7.69
CA ARG A 239 44.84 1.99 8.10
C ARG A 239 46.02 1.04 8.31
N VAL A 240 45.80 -0.27 8.33
CA VAL A 240 46.86 -1.28 8.48
C VAL A 240 47.49 -1.53 7.10
N PRO A 241 48.77 -1.20 6.86
CA PRO A 241 49.44 -1.60 5.64
C PRO A 241 49.56 -3.13 5.63
N PRO A 242 49.33 -3.82 4.49
CA PRO A 242 49.65 -5.24 4.41
C PRO A 242 51.14 -5.41 4.75
N THR A 243 51.43 -6.24 5.75
CA THR A 243 52.79 -6.55 6.19
C THR A 243 53.64 -6.96 4.99
N HIS A 244 54.71 -6.20 4.77
CA HIS A 244 55.69 -6.37 3.70
C HIS A 244 56.14 -7.82 3.53
N THR A 245 55.87 -8.40 2.37
CA THR A 245 56.81 -9.32 1.73
C THR A 245 57.38 -8.61 0.50
N PRO A 246 58.72 -8.40 0.42
CA PRO A 246 59.32 -7.84 -0.76
C PRO A 246 59.41 -8.94 -1.81
N SER A 247 58.67 -8.80 -2.91
CA SER A 247 58.98 -9.58 -4.11
C SER A 247 58.83 -8.69 -5.33
N GLN A 248 59.94 -8.67 -6.06
CA GLN A 248 60.24 -7.94 -7.27
C GLN A 248 59.17 -8.11 -8.34
N GLY A 249 59.12 -7.12 -9.24
CA GLY A 249 58.09 -6.98 -10.25
C GLY A 249 57.91 -8.21 -11.14
N GLU A 250 56.66 -8.39 -11.55
CA GLU A 250 56.25 -8.99 -12.81
C GLU A 250 54.76 -8.67 -12.98
N ASP A 251 54.43 -8.00 -14.09
CA ASP A 251 53.06 -7.80 -14.56
C ASP A 251 52.39 -9.18 -14.75
N ARG A 252 51.55 -9.59 -13.80
CA ARG A 252 50.65 -10.74 -13.96
C ARG A 252 49.25 -10.24 -14.31
N PRO A 253 48.64 -10.67 -15.42
CA PRO A 253 47.31 -10.23 -15.85
C PRO A 253 46.14 -10.87 -15.06
N ASN A 254 46.37 -11.32 -13.83
CA ASN A 254 45.38 -12.04 -13.00
C ASN A 254 45.40 -11.56 -11.54
N SER A 255 45.46 -10.24 -11.34
CA SER A 255 45.09 -9.64 -10.05
C SER A 255 43.59 -9.82 -9.83
N PRO A 256 43.11 -10.23 -8.64
CA PRO A 256 41.68 -10.19 -8.32
C PRO A 256 41.19 -8.74 -8.51
N PRO A 257 39.91 -8.52 -8.89
CA PRO A 257 39.39 -7.18 -9.17
C PRO A 257 39.72 -6.28 -7.98
N HIS A 258 40.41 -5.16 -8.25
CA HIS A 258 40.67 -4.14 -7.24
C HIS A 258 39.32 -3.72 -6.66
N LEU A 259 39.00 -4.23 -5.46
CA LEU A 259 37.81 -3.82 -4.71
C LEU A 259 37.97 -2.33 -4.44
N PHE A 260 37.10 -1.51 -5.03
CA PHE A 260 37.12 -0.07 -4.78
C PHE A 260 36.54 0.20 -3.38
N LEU A 261 37.39 0.30 -2.38
CA LEU A 261 36.98 0.51 -0.99
C LEU A 261 36.88 2.01 -0.68
N THR A 262 35.87 2.39 0.11
CA THR A 262 35.73 3.75 0.62
C THR A 262 36.95 4.17 1.43
N SER A 263 37.40 5.41 1.24
CA SER A 263 38.63 5.89 1.87
C SER A 263 38.52 5.92 3.42
N PRO A 264 39.62 5.65 4.15
CA PRO A 264 39.64 5.77 5.61
C PRO A 264 39.26 7.17 6.11
N GLN A 265 39.55 8.21 5.32
CA GLN A 265 39.21 9.60 5.61
C GLN A 265 37.71 9.82 5.63
N ILE A 266 36.99 9.34 4.60
CA ILE A 266 35.53 9.43 4.54
C ILE A 266 34.91 8.67 5.72
N HIS A 267 35.40 7.47 6.04
CA HIS A 267 34.91 6.74 7.21
C HIS A 267 35.11 7.51 8.52
N THR A 268 36.25 8.18 8.70
CA THR A 268 36.50 9.01 9.89
C THR A 268 35.52 10.18 9.98
N GLU A 269 35.22 10.83 8.86
CA GLU A 269 34.26 11.92 8.78
C GLU A 269 32.82 11.46 8.99
N LEU A 270 32.46 10.25 8.53
CA LEU A 270 31.16 9.64 8.77
C LEU A 270 30.94 9.28 10.25
N VAL A 271 31.96 8.76 10.95
CA VAL A 271 31.89 8.54 12.41
C VAL A 271 31.55 9.84 13.14
N ARG A 272 32.21 10.94 12.79
CA ARG A 272 31.92 12.27 13.36
C ARG A 272 30.48 12.70 13.07
N LEU A 273 30.04 12.57 11.81
CA LEU A 273 28.70 12.98 11.39
C LEU A 273 27.60 12.18 12.10
N PHE A 274 27.70 10.85 12.15
CA PHE A 274 26.71 10.01 12.82
C PHE A 274 26.71 10.21 14.35
N GLY A 275 27.88 10.52 14.94
CA GLY A 275 27.97 10.96 16.34
C GLY A 275 27.18 12.25 16.59
N VAL A 276 27.30 13.25 15.71
CA VAL A 276 26.52 14.50 15.77
C VAL A 276 25.02 14.20 15.67
N PHE A 277 24.60 13.31 14.76
CA PHE A 277 23.20 12.90 14.62
C PHE A 277 22.63 12.23 15.87
N ALA A 278 23.43 11.40 16.54
CA ALA A 278 23.02 10.76 17.79
C ALA A 278 22.76 11.80 18.88
N VAL A 279 23.68 12.77 19.04
CA VAL A 279 23.54 13.88 19.98
C VAL A 279 22.25 14.68 19.71
N TRP A 280 21.96 15.00 18.44
CA TRP A 280 20.73 15.71 18.07
C TRP A 280 19.44 14.93 18.35
N LEU A 281 19.47 13.61 18.23
CA LEU A 281 18.31 12.75 18.44
C LEU A 281 18.01 12.52 19.93
N ASP A 282 19.05 12.54 20.76
CA ASP A 282 18.98 12.29 22.20
C ASP A 282 18.66 13.52 23.02
N ASP A 283 19.20 14.68 22.65
CA ASP A 283 18.99 15.93 23.39
C ASP A 283 17.55 16.46 23.22
N GLU A 284 16.75 16.31 24.27
CA GLU A 284 15.38 16.81 24.32
C GLU A 284 15.28 18.33 24.40
N THR A 285 16.35 19.02 24.83
CA THR A 285 16.35 20.48 24.96
C THR A 285 16.23 21.15 23.60
N LEU A 286 16.77 20.51 22.55
CA LEU A 286 16.64 20.95 21.15
C LEU A 286 15.18 21.04 20.65
N GLN A 287 14.23 20.47 21.40
CA GLN A 287 12.82 20.39 21.01
C GLN A 287 11.88 21.29 21.83
N LYS A 288 12.36 21.86 22.95
CA LYS A 288 11.50 22.43 23.99
C LYS A 288 11.35 23.96 23.93
N LYS A 289 12.32 24.73 23.41
CA LYS A 289 12.29 26.21 23.24
C LYS A 289 13.26 26.68 22.15
N GLU A 290 13.21 27.97 21.75
CA GLU A 290 14.24 28.59 20.91
C GLU A 290 15.64 28.33 21.48
N VAL A 291 16.41 27.49 20.77
CA VAL A 291 17.78 27.16 21.13
C VAL A 291 18.69 28.24 20.58
N TYR A 292 19.49 28.88 21.44
CA TYR A 292 20.53 29.78 20.97
C TYR A 292 21.71 28.97 20.40
N LEU A 293 21.61 28.61 19.11
CA LEU A 293 22.56 27.75 18.40
C LEU A 293 24.03 28.13 18.60
N PRO A 294 24.45 29.42 18.58
CA PRO A 294 25.85 29.78 18.74
C PRO A 294 26.47 29.40 20.10
N SER A 295 25.66 29.12 21.13
CA SER A 295 26.14 28.70 22.45
C SER A 295 26.29 27.19 22.63
N LEU A 296 25.87 26.39 21.65
CA LEU A 296 25.95 24.94 21.76
C LEU A 296 27.40 24.46 21.69
N PRO A 297 27.76 23.40 22.44
CA PRO A 297 29.09 22.82 22.38
C PRO A 297 29.45 22.34 20.95
N PRO A 298 30.74 22.30 20.59
CA PRO A 298 31.18 21.91 19.24
C PRO A 298 30.68 20.54 18.78
N GLN A 299 30.44 19.61 19.70
CA GLN A 299 29.90 18.27 19.43
C GLN A 299 28.48 18.28 18.81
N TYR A 300 27.78 19.42 18.87
CA TYR A 300 26.47 19.59 18.23
C TYR A 300 26.58 20.07 16.78
N ASP A 301 27.77 20.40 16.26
CA ASP A 301 27.94 21.08 14.96
C ASP A 301 26.88 22.20 14.75
N PRO A 302 26.98 23.31 15.51
CA PRO A 302 25.93 24.34 15.53
C PRO A 302 25.62 24.94 14.17
N GLN A 303 26.61 24.99 13.28
CA GLN A 303 26.46 25.50 11.92
C GLN A 303 25.53 24.61 11.10
N ARG A 304 25.75 23.29 11.09
CA ARG A 304 24.87 22.37 10.36
C ARG A 304 23.51 22.22 11.02
N LEU A 305 23.46 22.23 12.35
CA LEU A 305 22.18 22.22 13.08
C LEU A 305 21.33 23.44 12.69
N ALA A 306 21.93 24.62 12.54
CA ALA A 306 21.26 25.80 12.02
C ALA A 306 20.71 25.56 10.60
N LYS A 307 21.50 24.99 9.69
CA LYS A 307 21.03 24.68 8.32
C LYS A 307 19.82 23.75 8.33
N VAL A 308 19.84 22.73 9.19
CA VAL A 308 18.75 21.74 9.36
C VAL A 308 17.48 22.40 9.90
N MET A 309 17.59 23.22 10.95
CA MET A 309 16.44 23.88 11.59
C MET A 309 15.83 24.97 10.72
N HIS A 310 16.63 25.69 9.93
CA HIS A 310 16.19 26.77 9.02
C HIS A 310 15.78 26.29 7.61
N LYS A 311 15.47 24.99 7.43
CA LYS A 311 14.93 24.42 6.17
C LYS A 311 15.85 24.61 4.95
N GLN A 312 17.17 24.67 5.14
CA GLN A 312 18.08 24.69 4.00
C GLN A 312 18.11 23.31 3.33
N GLN A 313 17.83 23.27 2.03
CA GLN A 313 17.66 22.02 1.26
C GLN A 313 18.95 21.50 0.61
N GLU A 314 20.07 22.19 0.81
CA GLU A 314 21.39 21.83 0.29
C GLU A 314 21.82 20.44 0.77
N LEU A 315 22.19 19.56 -0.16
CA LEU A 315 22.65 18.20 0.13
C LEU A 315 24.11 18.21 0.57
N TRP A 316 24.43 17.48 1.63
CA TRP A 316 25.82 17.38 2.12
C TRP A 316 26.59 16.32 1.33
N VAL A 317 26.85 16.63 0.06
CA VAL A 317 27.53 15.75 -0.90
C VAL A 317 28.98 15.46 -0.51
N GLU A 318 29.57 16.24 0.40
CA GLU A 318 30.91 16.00 0.95
C GLU A 318 31.00 14.71 1.78
N TYR A 319 29.87 14.18 2.25
CA TYR A 319 29.79 12.90 2.98
C TYR A 319 29.42 11.72 2.09
N VAL A 320 29.21 11.95 0.80
CA VAL A 320 28.91 10.89 -0.16
C VAL A 320 30.21 10.44 -0.81
N ASP A 321 30.48 9.13 -0.77
CA ASP A 321 31.57 8.55 -1.53
C ASP A 321 31.21 8.52 -3.03
N GLN A 322 31.49 9.64 -3.71
CA GLN A 322 31.20 9.81 -5.12
C GLN A 322 32.03 8.86 -6.00
N GLU A 323 33.25 8.56 -5.59
CA GLU A 323 34.13 7.66 -6.34
C GLU A 323 33.58 6.24 -6.33
N ARG A 324 33.05 5.78 -5.17
CA ARG A 324 32.35 4.50 -5.06
C ARG A 324 31.08 4.44 -5.91
N VAL A 325 30.28 5.52 -5.91
CA VAL A 325 29.07 5.59 -6.76
C VAL A 325 29.44 5.49 -8.25
N GLN A 326 30.49 6.17 -8.69
CA GLN A 326 30.99 6.09 -10.07
C GLN A 326 31.62 4.72 -10.39
N TYR A 327 32.26 4.08 -9.41
CA TYR A 327 32.78 2.72 -9.58
C TYR A 327 31.66 1.71 -9.78
N ASP A 328 30.63 1.73 -8.92
CA ASP A 328 29.48 0.83 -9.04
C ASP A 328 28.76 1.02 -10.40
N GLU A 329 28.71 2.25 -10.93
CA GLU A 329 28.18 2.53 -12.27
C GLU A 329 29.07 1.95 -13.39
N ARG A 330 30.39 2.11 -13.28
CA ARG A 330 31.36 1.53 -14.22
C ARG A 330 31.34 0.01 -14.22
N GLU A 331 31.23 -0.63 -13.06
CA GLU A 331 31.18 -2.09 -12.95
C GLU A 331 29.99 -2.68 -13.73
N VAL A 332 28.82 -2.04 -13.65
CA VAL A 332 27.63 -2.45 -14.41
C VAL A 332 27.82 -2.22 -15.92
N LEU A 333 28.50 -1.14 -16.32
CA LEU A 333 28.87 -0.91 -17.72
C LEU A 333 29.87 -1.96 -18.23
N ASP A 334 30.89 -2.29 -17.45
CA ASP A 334 31.90 -3.29 -17.80
C ASP A 334 31.27 -4.69 -17.92
N LEU A 335 30.33 -5.04 -17.04
CA LEU A 335 29.54 -6.26 -17.14
C LEU A 335 28.71 -6.28 -18.43
N TRP A 336 28.09 -5.16 -18.80
CA TRP A 336 27.35 -5.05 -20.05
C TRP A 336 28.27 -5.18 -21.27
N ASP A 337 29.44 -4.56 -21.24
CA ASP A 337 30.42 -4.69 -22.32
C ASP A 337 30.98 -6.11 -22.40
N LYS A 338 31.17 -6.82 -21.29
CA LYS A 338 31.50 -8.26 -21.28
C LYS A 338 30.41 -9.09 -21.92
N VAL A 339 29.13 -8.84 -21.62
CA VAL A 339 27.99 -9.53 -22.25
C VAL A 339 27.88 -9.20 -23.75
N LYS A 340 28.15 -7.96 -24.14
CA LYS A 340 28.12 -7.52 -25.54
C LYS A 340 29.28 -8.07 -26.36
N ASN A 341 30.47 -8.13 -25.76
CA ASN A 341 31.72 -8.53 -26.41
C ASN A 341 32.09 -10.00 -26.12
N GLU A 342 31.23 -10.75 -25.43
CA GLU A 342 31.41 -12.19 -25.23
C GLU A 342 31.52 -12.83 -26.62
N PRO A 343 32.67 -13.46 -26.95
CA PRO A 343 32.86 -13.98 -28.29
C PRO A 343 31.77 -15.00 -28.56
N THR A 344 31.10 -14.83 -29.70
CA THR A 344 30.09 -15.71 -30.29
C THR A 344 30.65 -17.10 -30.65
N PHE A 345 31.58 -17.64 -29.88
CA PHE A 345 32.08 -19.00 -29.99
C PHE A 345 31.02 -20.06 -29.61
N ILE A 346 29.84 -19.64 -29.11
CA ILE A 346 28.64 -20.49 -29.01
C ILE A 346 27.59 -20.15 -30.09
N GLN A 347 27.75 -19.08 -30.88
CA GLN A 347 26.92 -18.81 -32.07
C GLN A 347 27.73 -19.06 -33.35
N SER A 348 27.64 -20.31 -33.80
CA SER A 348 28.17 -20.82 -35.06
C SER A 348 28.10 -19.82 -36.24
N ASN A 349 29.31 -19.54 -36.74
CA ASN A 349 29.71 -19.38 -38.15
C ASN A 349 29.52 -18.03 -38.89
N ASN A 350 30.69 -17.46 -39.17
CA ASN A 350 31.17 -16.96 -40.47
C ASN A 350 30.46 -15.75 -41.09
N HIS A 351 30.89 -14.57 -40.66
CA HIS A 351 30.82 -13.35 -41.48
C HIS A 351 31.97 -13.34 -42.50
N ALA A 352 31.73 -13.93 -43.68
CA ALA A 352 32.41 -13.51 -44.89
C ALA A 352 31.44 -12.68 -45.73
N PHE A 353 31.78 -11.40 -45.90
CA PHE A 353 31.24 -10.40 -46.83
C PHE A 353 30.28 -10.96 -47.89
N THR A 354 28.97 -10.73 -47.74
CA THR A 354 28.01 -10.87 -48.85
C THR A 354 26.93 -9.80 -48.75
N ASP A 355 26.71 -9.14 -49.89
CA ASP A 355 25.89 -7.96 -50.11
C ASP A 355 24.41 -8.20 -49.70
N TYR A 356 23.94 -7.48 -48.68
CA TYR A 356 22.62 -7.65 -48.06
C TYR A 356 21.46 -7.07 -48.88
N THR A 357 21.74 -6.42 -50.00
CA THR A 357 20.73 -5.72 -50.81
C THR A 357 20.12 -6.56 -51.93
N ASN A 358 20.66 -7.75 -52.24
CA ASN A 358 20.17 -8.59 -53.34
C ASN A 358 19.15 -9.66 -52.87
N PRO A 359 17.86 -9.58 -53.25
CA PRO A 359 16.81 -10.50 -52.81
C PRO A 359 17.03 -11.96 -53.27
N SER A 360 17.68 -12.14 -54.42
CA SER A 360 17.95 -13.47 -54.98
C SER A 360 19.05 -14.22 -54.22
N ALA A 361 20.06 -13.48 -53.74
CA ALA A 361 21.11 -13.99 -52.88
C ALA A 361 20.58 -14.34 -51.49
N ALA A 362 19.68 -13.50 -50.94
CA ALA A 362 18.99 -13.76 -49.68
C ALA A 362 18.17 -15.07 -49.74
N ARG A 363 17.41 -15.29 -50.82
CA ARG A 363 16.62 -16.53 -50.99
C ARG A 363 17.49 -17.78 -51.06
N LYS A 364 18.57 -17.75 -51.84
CA LYS A 364 19.52 -18.89 -51.93
C LYS A 364 20.22 -19.16 -50.60
N ARG A 365 20.57 -18.11 -49.84
CA ARG A 365 21.16 -18.23 -48.49
C ARG A 365 20.19 -18.84 -47.49
N ILE A 366 18.94 -18.38 -47.47
CA ILE A 366 17.88 -18.91 -46.59
C ILE A 366 17.64 -20.39 -46.92
N GLN A 367 17.50 -20.73 -48.20
CA GLN A 367 17.23 -22.11 -48.62
C GLN A 367 18.40 -23.06 -48.34
N SER A 368 19.65 -22.60 -48.54
CA SER A 368 20.87 -23.33 -48.19
C SER A 368 21.00 -23.57 -46.68
N ASN A 369 20.65 -22.59 -45.85
CA ASN A 369 20.64 -22.75 -44.39
C ASN A 369 19.51 -23.69 -43.93
N LEU A 370 18.31 -23.58 -44.51
CA LEU A 370 17.19 -24.47 -44.19
C LEU A 370 17.48 -25.93 -44.53
N GLN A 371 18.25 -26.21 -45.58
CA GLN A 371 18.66 -27.57 -45.97
C GLN A 371 19.73 -28.18 -45.05
N LYS A 372 20.45 -27.37 -44.26
CA LYS A 372 21.49 -27.83 -43.32
C LYS A 372 20.94 -28.20 -41.95
N HIS A 373 19.71 -27.81 -41.63
CA HIS A 373 19.04 -28.20 -40.40
C HIS A 373 18.41 -29.60 -40.57
N THR A 374 18.59 -30.47 -39.59
CA THR A 374 17.86 -31.74 -39.51
C THR A 374 16.37 -31.48 -39.57
N ILE A 375 15.63 -32.34 -40.28
CA ILE A 375 14.18 -32.24 -40.45
C ILE A 375 13.55 -31.94 -39.08
N PRO A 376 12.82 -30.82 -38.92
CA PRO A 376 12.23 -30.47 -37.64
C PRO A 376 11.38 -31.64 -37.14
N ARG A 377 11.52 -31.99 -35.85
CA ARG A 377 10.54 -32.87 -35.21
C ARG A 377 9.15 -32.26 -35.48
N PRO A 378 8.13 -33.10 -35.76
CA PRO A 378 6.77 -32.59 -35.99
C PRO A 378 6.39 -31.65 -34.85
N LEU A 379 5.69 -30.56 -35.19
CA LEU A 379 5.24 -29.58 -34.20
C LEU A 379 4.66 -30.33 -32.99
N PRO A 380 5.09 -30.02 -31.75
CA PRO A 380 4.33 -30.42 -30.58
C PRO A 380 2.88 -30.02 -30.83
N GLU A 381 1.93 -30.95 -30.62
CA GLU A 381 0.51 -30.64 -30.81
C GLU A 381 0.20 -29.32 -30.10
N LEU A 382 -0.27 -28.34 -30.87
CA LEU A 382 -0.76 -27.08 -30.34
C LEU A 382 -1.95 -27.41 -29.43
N GLN A 383 -1.69 -27.57 -28.13
CA GLN A 383 -2.75 -27.68 -27.16
C GLN A 383 -3.47 -26.34 -27.15
N SER A 384 -4.66 -26.32 -27.75
CA SER A 384 -5.56 -25.18 -27.68
C SER A 384 -5.78 -24.84 -26.21
N GLN A 385 -5.22 -23.72 -25.74
CA GLN A 385 -5.46 -23.26 -24.39
C GLN A 385 -6.94 -22.89 -24.27
N ARG A 386 -7.70 -23.74 -23.58
CA ARG A 386 -9.11 -23.46 -23.28
C ARG A 386 -9.16 -22.21 -22.42
N ALA A 387 -9.97 -21.22 -22.84
CA ALA A 387 -10.16 -20.01 -22.06
C ALA A 387 -10.55 -20.37 -20.60
N PRO A 388 -9.92 -19.76 -19.60
CA PRO A 388 -10.11 -20.14 -18.20
C PRO A 388 -11.52 -19.86 -17.67
N VAL A 389 -12.31 -19.05 -18.38
CA VAL A 389 -13.72 -18.76 -18.06
C VAL A 389 -14.58 -19.15 -19.27
N PRO A 390 -15.68 -19.90 -19.07
CA PRO A 390 -16.62 -20.23 -20.14
C PRO A 390 -17.16 -18.98 -20.86
N GLU A 391 -17.57 -19.15 -22.11
CA GLU A 391 -18.28 -18.11 -22.85
C GLU A 391 -19.75 -18.10 -22.45
N VAL A 392 -20.34 -16.90 -22.42
CA VAL A 392 -21.75 -16.70 -22.08
C VAL A 392 -22.62 -17.14 -23.27
N PRO A 393 -23.52 -18.13 -23.12
CA PRO A 393 -24.38 -18.55 -24.22
C PRO A 393 -25.30 -17.41 -24.67
N SER A 394 -25.40 -17.18 -25.99
CA SER A 394 -26.24 -16.10 -26.54
C SER A 394 -27.72 -16.22 -26.17
N ALA A 395 -28.21 -17.45 -25.95
CA ALA A 395 -29.56 -17.71 -25.45
C ALA A 395 -29.83 -17.03 -24.10
N CYS A 396 -28.82 -16.94 -23.22
CA CYS A 396 -28.96 -16.28 -21.91
C CYS A 396 -29.16 -14.77 -22.04
N LEU A 397 -28.80 -14.15 -23.16
CA LEU A 397 -29.01 -12.72 -23.39
C LEU A 397 -30.41 -12.40 -23.96
N ALA A 398 -31.17 -13.43 -24.35
CA ALA A 398 -32.49 -13.31 -24.96
C ALA A 398 -33.61 -13.96 -24.13
N ASP A 399 -33.30 -14.97 -23.32
CA ASP A 399 -34.25 -15.69 -22.48
C ASP A 399 -34.00 -15.46 -20.97
N PRO A 400 -34.95 -14.86 -20.24
CA PRO A 400 -34.85 -14.64 -18.80
C PRO A 400 -34.65 -15.91 -17.96
N ALA A 401 -35.21 -17.05 -18.39
CA ALA A 401 -35.10 -18.31 -17.66
C ALA A 401 -33.69 -18.90 -17.77
N ALA A 402 -33.13 -18.93 -18.99
CA ALA A 402 -31.74 -19.28 -19.22
C ALA A 402 -30.77 -18.37 -18.45
N ALA A 403 -30.99 -17.05 -18.49
CA ALA A 403 -30.20 -16.08 -17.74
C ALA A 403 -30.21 -16.35 -16.23
N SER A 404 -31.40 -16.61 -15.67
CA SER A 404 -31.57 -16.87 -14.24
C SER A 404 -30.89 -18.16 -13.80
N THR A 405 -30.86 -19.18 -14.67
CA THR A 405 -30.19 -20.46 -14.39
C THR A 405 -28.67 -20.31 -14.37
N LEU A 406 -28.12 -19.57 -15.35
CA LEU A 406 -26.69 -19.25 -15.41
C LEU A 406 -26.25 -18.49 -14.16
N LEU A 407 -26.97 -17.40 -13.83
CA LEU A 407 -26.67 -16.60 -12.64
C LEU A 407 -26.85 -17.40 -11.34
N GLN A 408 -27.85 -18.29 -11.26
CA GLN A 408 -28.01 -19.16 -10.09
C GLN A 408 -26.74 -19.98 -9.84
N GLN A 409 -26.20 -20.61 -10.88
CA GLN A 409 -25.02 -21.47 -10.75
C GLN A 409 -23.81 -20.68 -10.25
N ASP A 410 -23.53 -19.52 -10.85
CA ASP A 410 -22.38 -18.70 -10.48
C ASP A 410 -22.53 -18.06 -9.09
N LEU A 411 -23.71 -17.52 -8.78
CA LEU A 411 -23.97 -16.84 -7.51
C LEU A 411 -24.02 -17.82 -6.33
N CYS A 412 -24.36 -19.10 -6.55
CA CYS A 412 -24.25 -20.14 -5.51
C CYS A 412 -22.81 -20.28 -5.01
N CYS A 413 -21.82 -20.28 -5.90
CA CYS A 413 -20.41 -20.36 -5.50
C CYS A 413 -20.01 -19.19 -4.59
N LEU A 414 -20.49 -17.98 -4.89
CA LEU A 414 -20.23 -16.78 -4.09
C LEU A 414 -20.93 -16.85 -2.72
N GLN A 415 -22.17 -17.34 -2.68
CA GLN A 415 -22.93 -17.48 -1.45
C GLN A 415 -22.33 -18.56 -0.52
N GLU A 416 -21.89 -19.69 -1.07
CA GLU A 416 -21.20 -20.74 -0.32
C GLU A 416 -19.89 -20.23 0.29
N GLN A 417 -19.12 -19.45 -0.47
CA GLN A 417 -17.91 -18.82 0.06
C GLN A 417 -18.21 -17.83 1.19
N ALA A 418 -19.28 -17.02 1.08
CA ALA A 418 -19.69 -16.12 2.14
C ALA A 418 -20.06 -16.88 3.42
N ARG A 419 -20.86 -17.96 3.29
CA ARG A 419 -21.21 -18.84 4.41
C ARG A 419 -19.99 -19.44 5.09
N PHE A 420 -19.04 -19.95 4.30
CA PHE A 420 -17.78 -20.49 4.81
C PHE A 420 -16.99 -19.43 5.58
N ALA A 421 -16.86 -18.22 5.02
CA ALA A 421 -16.13 -17.13 5.66
C ALA A 421 -16.78 -16.67 6.97
N VAL A 422 -18.11 -16.58 7.03
CA VAL A 422 -18.86 -16.21 8.25
C VAL A 422 -18.75 -17.30 9.31
N SER A 423 -18.85 -18.58 8.92
CA SER A 423 -18.65 -19.70 9.85
C SER A 423 -17.25 -19.68 10.46
N ARG A 424 -16.23 -19.39 9.66
CA ARG A 424 -14.85 -19.29 10.10
C ARG A 424 -14.62 -18.11 11.04
N GLU A 425 -15.22 -16.95 10.73
CA GLU A 425 -15.20 -15.78 11.62
C GLU A 425 -15.82 -16.12 12.99
N ALA A 426 -16.98 -16.79 13.00
CA ALA A 426 -17.64 -17.21 14.23
C ALA A 426 -16.80 -18.20 15.05
N GLN A 427 -16.14 -19.16 14.39
CA GLN A 427 -15.22 -20.10 15.05
C GLN A 427 -14.02 -19.39 15.67
N GLN A 428 -13.45 -18.40 14.97
CA GLN A 428 -12.34 -17.61 15.52
C GLN A 428 -12.77 -16.85 16.78
N VAL A 429 -13.94 -16.19 16.74
CA VAL A 429 -14.49 -15.46 17.90
C VAL A 429 -14.71 -16.41 19.09
N ALA A 430 -15.21 -17.62 18.84
CA ALA A 430 -15.42 -18.62 19.88
C ALA A 430 -14.10 -19.05 20.56
N LEU A 431 -13.07 -19.40 19.77
CA LEU A 431 -11.76 -19.79 20.29
C LEU A 431 -11.06 -18.67 21.05
N GLU A 432 -11.13 -17.44 20.54
CA GLU A 432 -10.55 -16.27 21.21
C GLU A 432 -11.30 -15.94 22.51
N SER A 433 -12.62 -16.13 22.56
CA SER A 433 -13.41 -15.95 23.78
C SER A 433 -13.03 -17.01 24.83
N GLU A 434 -12.91 -18.28 24.44
CA GLU A 434 -12.46 -19.35 25.34
C GLU A 434 -11.04 -19.08 25.87
N LEU A 435 -10.15 -18.55 25.04
CA LEU A 435 -8.81 -18.14 25.46
C LEU A 435 -8.88 -17.03 26.51
N LEU A 436 -9.73 -16.02 26.32
CA LEU A 436 -9.92 -14.93 27.28
C LEU A 436 -10.50 -15.41 28.61
N GLU A 437 -11.38 -16.42 28.61
CA GLU A 437 -11.92 -17.02 29.82
C GLU A 437 -10.89 -17.85 30.59
N ASN A 438 -9.96 -18.51 29.89
CA ASN A 438 -8.92 -19.33 30.51
C ASN A 438 -7.72 -18.54 31.04
N LEU A 439 -7.39 -17.38 30.45
CA LEU A 439 -6.24 -16.57 30.85
C LEU A 439 -6.21 -16.19 32.35
N PRO A 440 -7.33 -15.73 32.97
CA PRO A 440 -7.37 -15.44 34.40
C PRO A 440 -7.18 -16.67 35.29
N LEU A 441 -7.45 -17.87 34.79
CA LEU A 441 -7.37 -19.12 35.55
C LEU A 441 -5.95 -19.71 35.58
N LEU A 442 -5.02 -19.15 34.78
CA LEU A 442 -3.65 -19.66 34.65
C LEU A 442 -2.87 -19.60 35.97
N TYR A 443 -3.16 -18.62 36.82
CA TYR A 443 -2.51 -18.44 38.10
C TYR A 443 -3.54 -18.43 39.23
N ARG A 444 -3.31 -19.23 40.27
CA ARG A 444 -4.13 -19.21 41.50
C ARG A 444 -3.25 -19.16 42.72
N ASN A 445 -3.68 -18.43 43.73
CA ASN A 445 -3.05 -18.45 45.04
C ASN A 445 -3.31 -19.79 45.72
N ARG A 446 -2.26 -20.45 46.20
CA ARG A 446 -2.35 -21.64 47.04
C ARG A 446 -1.44 -21.49 48.26
N PRO A 447 -1.85 -22.02 49.42
CA PRO A 447 -1.00 -22.01 50.60
C PRO A 447 0.21 -22.93 50.38
N GLU A 448 1.40 -22.40 50.56
CA GLU A 448 2.68 -23.10 50.41
C GLU A 448 3.55 -22.88 51.66
N GLN A 449 4.30 -23.91 52.06
CA GLN A 449 5.23 -23.82 53.19
C GLN A 449 6.62 -23.45 52.68
N VAL A 450 7.03 -22.21 52.92
CA VAL A 450 8.37 -21.73 52.58
C VAL A 450 9.27 -21.88 53.81
N THR A 451 10.36 -22.62 53.65
CA THR A 451 11.38 -22.78 54.71
C THR A 451 12.56 -21.88 54.41
N MET A 452 12.85 -20.96 55.34
CA MET A 452 13.95 -20.01 55.22
C MET A 452 15.04 -20.35 56.24
N ALA A 453 16.28 -20.41 55.78
CA ALA A 453 17.44 -20.60 56.64
C ALA A 453 17.90 -19.23 57.17
N LEU A 454 17.84 -19.05 58.49
CA LEU A 454 18.38 -17.88 59.17
C LEU A 454 19.77 -18.22 59.70
N GLU A 455 20.79 -17.65 59.05
CA GLU A 455 22.16 -17.76 59.50
C GLU A 455 22.47 -16.72 60.58
N CYS A 456 23.06 -17.17 61.69
CA CYS A 456 23.55 -16.27 62.71
C CYS A 456 24.87 -15.63 62.26
N ARG A 457 24.91 -14.31 62.09
CA ARG A 457 26.15 -13.55 61.82
C ARG A 457 26.98 -13.27 63.09
N GLY A 458 26.98 -14.20 64.06
CA GLY A 458 27.42 -13.95 65.42
C GLY A 458 28.93 -13.67 65.57
N GLN A 459 29.26 -12.50 66.13
CA GLN A 459 30.56 -12.17 66.74
C GLN A 459 30.44 -11.64 68.19
N ARG A 460 29.29 -11.81 68.86
CA ARG A 460 29.13 -11.45 70.27
C ARG A 460 28.94 -12.71 71.11
N GLY A 461 29.92 -13.01 71.97
CA GLY A 461 29.76 -13.97 73.07
C GLY A 461 30.48 -15.32 72.98
N GLY A 462 31.54 -15.47 72.18
CA GLY A 462 32.54 -16.53 72.34
C GLY A 462 32.13 -17.98 72.06
N GLN A 463 30.87 -18.27 71.66
CA GLN A 463 30.47 -19.60 71.20
C GLN A 463 30.24 -19.61 69.68
N PRO A 464 30.82 -20.57 68.93
CA PRO A 464 30.60 -20.71 67.49
C PRO A 464 29.16 -21.18 67.22
N CYS A 465 28.50 -20.57 66.23
CA CYS A 465 27.14 -20.97 65.82
C CYS A 465 27.13 -22.42 65.28
N GLN A 466 26.16 -23.23 65.71
CA GLN A 466 26.07 -24.66 65.34
C GLN A 466 25.41 -24.93 63.97
N GLY A 467 24.86 -23.90 63.30
CA GLY A 467 24.22 -24.01 61.99
C GLY A 467 23.14 -22.96 61.79
N ALA A 468 22.52 -22.92 60.61
CA ALA A 468 21.38 -22.05 60.33
C ALA A 468 20.11 -22.56 61.02
N ALA A 469 19.29 -21.65 61.57
CA ALA A 469 17.96 -21.99 62.06
C ALA A 469 16.98 -22.02 60.88
N HIS A 470 16.25 -23.12 60.70
CA HIS A 470 15.25 -23.24 59.63
C HIS A 470 13.88 -22.83 60.17
N ILE A 471 13.29 -21.76 59.63
CA ILE A 471 11.93 -21.32 59.94
C ILE A 471 11.03 -21.65 58.77
N THR A 472 9.95 -22.38 59.04
CA THR A 472 8.91 -22.67 58.06
C THR A 472 7.72 -21.72 58.27
N VAL A 473 7.37 -20.97 57.22
CA VAL A 473 6.22 -20.06 57.20
C VAL A 473 5.24 -20.54 56.13
N THR A 474 3.95 -20.58 56.46
CA THR A 474 2.90 -20.83 55.46
C THR A 474 2.46 -19.49 54.88
N CYS A 475 2.59 -19.31 53.57
CA CYS A 475 2.13 -18.11 52.86
C CYS A 475 1.33 -18.49 51.61
N GLU A 476 0.49 -17.57 51.14
CA GLU A 476 -0.18 -17.75 49.85
C GLU A 476 0.80 -17.44 48.72
N CYS A 477 1.15 -18.47 47.95
CA CYS A 477 2.01 -18.34 46.77
C CYS A 477 1.18 -18.44 45.49
N VAL A 478 1.55 -17.63 44.50
CA VAL A 478 0.95 -17.68 43.17
C VAL A 478 1.47 -18.94 42.47
N GLN A 479 0.61 -19.92 42.22
CA GLN A 479 0.95 -21.14 41.51
C GLN A 479 0.30 -21.18 40.14
N LYS A 480 1.11 -21.55 39.14
CA LYS A 480 0.68 -21.74 37.76
C LYS A 480 -0.09 -23.06 37.64
N GLN A 481 -1.24 -23.03 36.98
CA GLN A 481 -2.07 -24.21 36.74
C GLN A 481 -1.66 -24.87 35.42
N GLU A 482 -0.94 -25.99 35.47
CA GLU A 482 -0.41 -26.69 34.28
C GLU A 482 -1.50 -27.17 33.31
N ALA A 483 -2.66 -27.60 33.83
CA ALA A 483 -3.80 -28.00 33.00
C ALA A 483 -4.35 -26.84 32.17
N VAL A 484 -4.47 -25.65 32.79
CA VAL A 484 -4.93 -24.43 32.12
C VAL A 484 -3.88 -23.93 31.12
N GLU A 485 -2.59 -24.03 31.47
CA GLU A 485 -1.51 -23.75 30.52
C GLU A 485 -1.61 -24.63 29.27
N THR A 486 -1.79 -25.93 29.45
CA THR A 486 -1.93 -26.87 28.33
C THR A 486 -3.11 -26.51 27.44
N GLN A 487 -4.27 -26.17 28.04
CA GLN A 487 -5.45 -25.72 27.29
C GLN A 487 -5.19 -24.40 26.54
N ILE A 488 -4.54 -23.42 27.16
CA ILE A 488 -4.16 -22.15 26.51
C ILE A 488 -3.21 -22.39 25.33
N VAL A 489 -2.24 -23.29 25.47
CA VAL A 489 -1.32 -23.65 24.38
C VAL A 489 -2.09 -24.29 23.21
N SER A 490 -3.02 -25.20 23.48
CA SER A 490 -3.90 -25.79 22.47
C SER A 490 -4.72 -24.73 21.75
N LEU A 491 -5.44 -23.88 22.49
CA LEU A 491 -6.27 -22.82 21.92
C LEU A 491 -5.47 -21.86 21.04
N ARG A 492 -4.26 -21.48 21.46
CA ARG A 492 -3.35 -20.66 20.65
C ARG A 492 -2.92 -21.36 19.37
N SER A 493 -2.70 -22.67 19.41
CA SER A 493 -2.38 -23.48 18.23
C SER A 493 -3.57 -23.50 17.27
N ASP A 494 -4.78 -23.75 17.76
CA ASP A 494 -6.00 -23.84 16.94
C ASP A 494 -6.34 -22.50 16.29
N ILE A 495 -6.21 -21.39 17.03
CA ILE A 495 -6.36 -20.02 16.49
C ILE A 495 -5.34 -19.78 15.37
N LYS A 496 -4.07 -20.16 15.59
CA LYS A 496 -3.01 -19.98 14.60
C LYS A 496 -3.24 -20.83 13.34
N GLN A 497 -3.75 -22.05 13.51
CA GLN A 497 -4.14 -22.91 12.39
C GLN A 497 -5.24 -22.25 11.56
N LEU A 498 -6.32 -21.80 12.20
CA LEU A 498 -7.45 -21.14 11.53
C LEU A 498 -7.01 -19.86 10.80
N GLN A 499 -6.11 -19.07 11.38
CA GLN A 499 -5.51 -17.89 10.74
C GLN A 499 -4.61 -18.24 9.55
N THR A 500 -4.00 -19.42 9.55
CA THR A 500 -3.14 -19.90 8.46
C THR A 500 -4.00 -20.37 7.29
N GLU A 501 -5.05 -21.13 7.57
CA GLU A 501 -6.07 -21.53 6.59
C GLU A 501 -6.79 -20.30 6.00
N ALA A 502 -7.01 -19.24 6.78
CA ALA A 502 -7.60 -18.00 6.27
C ALA A 502 -6.75 -17.27 5.23
N LYS A 503 -5.43 -17.52 5.18
CA LYS A 503 -4.50 -16.91 4.22
C LYS A 503 -4.39 -17.67 2.91
N THR A 504 -4.98 -18.87 2.80
CA THR A 504 -4.93 -19.63 1.55
C THR A 504 -5.70 -18.89 0.45
N PRO A 505 -5.21 -18.91 -0.80
CA PRO A 505 -5.91 -18.27 -1.91
C PRO A 505 -7.31 -18.88 -2.11
N PRO A 506 -8.31 -18.09 -2.53
CA PRO A 506 -9.63 -18.61 -2.79
C PRO A 506 -9.63 -19.61 -3.96
N PRO A 507 -10.58 -20.56 -4.00
CA PRO A 507 -10.70 -21.52 -5.10
C PRO A 507 -10.85 -20.82 -6.45
N GLN A 508 -10.23 -21.39 -7.50
CA GLN A 508 -10.32 -20.84 -8.86
C GLN A 508 -11.77 -20.77 -9.37
N SER A 509 -12.63 -21.72 -8.97
CA SER A 509 -14.05 -21.75 -9.29
C SER A 509 -14.79 -20.49 -8.84
N LEU A 510 -14.41 -19.91 -7.71
CA LEU A 510 -14.98 -18.66 -7.20
C LEU A 510 -14.66 -17.48 -8.13
N ALA A 511 -13.40 -17.38 -8.55
CA ALA A 511 -12.97 -16.34 -9.48
C ALA A 511 -13.62 -16.53 -10.86
N GLN A 512 -13.74 -17.77 -11.33
CA GLN A 512 -14.43 -18.08 -12.59
C GLN A 512 -15.91 -17.68 -12.55
N ALA A 513 -16.63 -18.02 -11.48
CA ALA A 513 -18.04 -17.65 -11.31
C ALA A 513 -18.23 -16.13 -11.28
N ALA A 514 -17.41 -15.40 -10.53
CA ALA A 514 -17.47 -13.94 -10.48
C ALA A 514 -17.20 -13.29 -11.84
N VAL A 515 -16.17 -13.74 -12.56
CA VAL A 515 -15.86 -13.21 -13.89
C VAL A 515 -16.91 -13.60 -14.92
N HIS A 516 -17.50 -14.80 -14.82
CA HIS A 516 -18.54 -15.25 -15.72
C HIS A 516 -19.84 -14.45 -15.56
N THR A 517 -20.25 -14.16 -14.32
CA THR A 517 -21.37 -13.25 -14.03
C THR A 517 -21.08 -11.83 -14.53
N GLU A 518 -19.85 -11.32 -14.36
CA GLU A 518 -19.47 -9.99 -14.88
C GLU A 518 -19.49 -9.94 -16.41
N LYS A 519 -18.98 -10.98 -17.08
CA LYS A 519 -19.07 -11.13 -18.55
C LYS A 519 -20.52 -11.13 -19.00
N PHE A 520 -21.41 -11.85 -18.30
CA PHE A 520 -22.84 -11.87 -18.60
C PHE A 520 -23.47 -10.47 -18.49
N ILE A 521 -23.25 -9.78 -17.36
CA ILE A 521 -23.80 -8.41 -17.15
C ILE A 521 -23.26 -7.46 -18.20
N THR A 522 -21.96 -7.51 -18.49
CA THR A 522 -21.30 -6.66 -19.49
C THR A 522 -21.87 -6.90 -20.89
N ALA A 523 -22.01 -8.16 -21.30
CA ALA A 523 -22.59 -8.51 -22.59
C ALA A 523 -24.05 -8.03 -22.70
N LEU A 524 -24.83 -8.20 -21.62
CA LEU A 524 -26.23 -7.77 -21.57
C LEU A 524 -26.38 -6.25 -21.66
N VAL A 525 -25.59 -5.49 -20.91
CA VAL A 525 -25.60 -4.02 -20.93
C VAL A 525 -25.17 -3.50 -22.30
N ASN A 526 -24.13 -4.07 -22.90
CA ASN A 526 -23.67 -3.67 -24.23
C ASN A 526 -24.72 -3.98 -25.29
N LEU A 527 -25.37 -5.14 -25.21
CA LEU A 527 -26.45 -5.51 -26.11
C LEU A 527 -27.64 -4.55 -25.98
N TYR A 528 -28.03 -4.20 -24.75
CA TYR A 528 -29.12 -3.26 -24.50
C TYR A 528 -28.80 -1.85 -25.02
N LYS A 529 -27.57 -1.36 -24.80
CA LYS A 529 -27.12 -0.06 -25.32
C LYS A 529 -27.08 -0.01 -26.85
N ALA A 530 -26.67 -1.10 -27.49
CA ALA A 530 -26.62 -1.20 -28.94
C ALA A 530 -28.02 -1.35 -29.55
N LYS A 531 -28.89 -2.16 -28.93
CA LYS A 531 -30.25 -2.44 -29.41
C LYS A 531 -31.21 -2.70 -28.24
N PRO A 532 -31.88 -1.66 -27.72
CA PRO A 532 -32.84 -1.82 -26.64
C PRO A 532 -34.10 -2.53 -27.17
N THR A 533 -34.33 -3.76 -26.70
CA THR A 533 -35.52 -4.56 -27.04
C THR A 533 -36.22 -5.03 -25.77
N ALA A 534 -37.53 -5.29 -25.86
CA ALA A 534 -38.31 -5.77 -24.71
C ALA A 534 -37.79 -7.11 -24.14
N ALA A 535 -37.24 -7.99 -25.00
CA ALA A 535 -36.63 -9.25 -24.56
C ALA A 535 -35.33 -9.02 -23.77
N VAL A 536 -34.44 -8.14 -24.25
CA VAL A 536 -33.20 -7.82 -23.52
C VAL A 536 -33.52 -7.08 -22.20
N GLN A 537 -34.53 -6.21 -22.22
CA GLN A 537 -35.04 -5.54 -21.02
C GLN A 537 -35.57 -6.55 -19.99
N SER A 538 -36.36 -7.54 -20.41
CA SER A 538 -36.90 -8.56 -19.49
C SER A 538 -35.79 -9.45 -18.91
N VAL A 539 -34.75 -9.77 -19.69
CA VAL A 539 -33.55 -10.46 -19.20
C VAL A 539 -32.81 -9.62 -18.15
N GLY A 540 -32.63 -8.32 -18.39
CA GLY A 540 -31.99 -7.40 -17.43
C GLY A 540 -32.76 -7.25 -16.13
N VAL A 541 -34.09 -7.16 -16.20
CA VAL A 541 -34.97 -7.17 -15.02
C VAL A 541 -34.87 -8.49 -14.26
N ALA A 542 -34.92 -9.63 -14.96
CA ALA A 542 -34.78 -10.94 -14.33
C ALA A 542 -33.41 -11.12 -13.66
N ALA A 543 -32.33 -10.70 -14.33
CA ALA A 543 -30.98 -10.70 -13.78
C ALA A 543 -30.87 -9.85 -12.52
N PHE A 544 -31.47 -8.64 -12.51
CA PHE A 544 -31.49 -7.77 -11.33
C PHE A 544 -32.08 -8.48 -10.12
N TYR A 545 -33.32 -8.96 -10.22
CA TYR A 545 -33.97 -9.65 -9.10
C TYR A 545 -33.27 -10.96 -8.74
N LYS A 546 -32.62 -11.62 -9.71
CA LYS A 546 -31.83 -12.80 -9.43
C LYS A 546 -30.64 -12.47 -8.54
N VAL A 547 -29.85 -11.45 -8.87
CA VAL A 547 -28.73 -11.01 -8.02
C VAL A 547 -29.23 -10.56 -6.65
N VAL A 548 -30.32 -9.78 -6.60
CA VAL A 548 -30.93 -9.33 -5.34
C VAL A 548 -31.35 -10.51 -4.45
N SER A 549 -31.85 -11.60 -5.03
CA SER A 549 -32.24 -12.80 -4.26
C SER A 549 -31.09 -13.50 -3.54
N PHE A 550 -29.84 -13.25 -3.96
CA PHE A 550 -28.64 -13.77 -3.31
C PHE A 550 -28.09 -12.87 -2.20
N VAL A 551 -28.66 -11.67 -2.02
CA VAL A 551 -28.26 -10.75 -0.95
C VAL A 551 -28.90 -11.17 0.38
N CYS A 552 -28.15 -11.94 1.17
CA CYS A 552 -28.49 -12.38 2.52
C CYS A 552 -27.47 -11.88 3.57
N GLU A 553 -27.75 -12.12 4.85
CA GLU A 553 -26.88 -11.75 5.97
C GLU A 553 -25.43 -12.21 5.77
N ASP A 554 -25.22 -13.46 5.36
CA ASP A 554 -23.87 -14.00 5.16
C ASP A 554 -23.11 -13.22 4.08
N THR A 555 -23.77 -12.98 2.94
CA THR A 555 -23.17 -12.26 1.81
C THR A 555 -22.92 -10.79 2.10
N LEU A 556 -23.69 -10.17 3.00
CA LEU A 556 -23.50 -8.80 3.47
C LEU A 556 -22.41 -8.71 4.56
N ARG A 557 -22.29 -9.74 5.41
CA ARG A 557 -21.25 -9.82 6.45
C ARG A 557 -19.88 -10.05 5.83
N HIS A 558 -19.78 -10.86 4.79
CA HIS A 558 -18.53 -11.09 4.08
C HIS A 558 -18.20 -9.94 3.10
N PRO A 559 -17.15 -9.12 3.33
CA PRO A 559 -16.93 -7.89 2.58
C PRO A 559 -16.77 -8.05 1.05
N PRO A 560 -16.04 -9.07 0.54
CA PRO A 560 -15.90 -9.30 -0.90
C PRO A 560 -17.24 -9.52 -1.62
N THR A 561 -18.10 -10.39 -1.07
CA THR A 561 -19.42 -10.67 -1.68
C THR A 561 -20.35 -9.48 -1.53
N ARG A 562 -20.29 -8.74 -0.41
CA ARG A 562 -21.06 -7.51 -0.26
C ARG A 562 -20.73 -6.51 -1.35
N GLN A 563 -19.43 -6.27 -1.58
CA GLN A 563 -18.98 -5.32 -2.58
C GLN A 563 -19.36 -5.77 -3.99
N TYR A 564 -19.12 -7.05 -4.30
CA TYR A 564 -19.41 -7.62 -5.61
C TYR A 564 -20.91 -7.57 -5.94
N LEU A 565 -21.77 -8.10 -5.07
CA LEU A 565 -23.23 -8.12 -5.28
C LEU A 565 -23.80 -6.70 -5.33
N SER A 566 -23.33 -5.78 -4.48
CA SER A 566 -23.78 -4.38 -4.55
C SER A 566 -23.47 -3.74 -5.90
N SER A 567 -22.28 -3.99 -6.46
CA SER A 567 -21.90 -3.51 -7.79
C SER A 567 -22.80 -4.08 -8.89
N CYS A 568 -23.06 -5.40 -8.87
CA CYS A 568 -23.95 -6.03 -9.83
C CYS A 568 -25.38 -5.46 -9.76
N VAL A 569 -25.92 -5.28 -8.54
CA VAL A 569 -27.24 -4.67 -8.34
C VAL A 569 -27.27 -3.23 -8.79
N GLU A 570 -26.20 -2.47 -8.58
CA GLU A 570 -26.11 -1.09 -9.03
C GLU A 570 -26.13 -0.96 -10.55
N ILE A 571 -25.29 -1.71 -11.26
CA ILE A 571 -25.21 -1.69 -12.72
C ILE A 571 -26.56 -2.10 -13.33
N LEU A 572 -27.12 -3.22 -12.87
CA LEU A 572 -28.39 -3.72 -13.38
C LEU A 572 -29.55 -2.78 -13.01
N GLY A 573 -29.54 -2.22 -11.80
CA GLY A 573 -30.53 -1.28 -11.30
C GLY A 573 -30.57 0.01 -12.11
N GLN A 574 -29.41 0.62 -12.38
CA GLN A 574 -29.31 1.84 -13.18
C GLN A 574 -29.75 1.64 -14.64
N VAL A 575 -29.39 0.50 -15.24
CA VAL A 575 -29.65 0.26 -16.68
C VAL A 575 -31.08 -0.23 -16.93
N PHE A 576 -31.60 -1.13 -16.09
CA PHE A 576 -32.84 -1.86 -16.38
C PHE A 576 -34.02 -1.54 -15.46
N ILE A 577 -33.78 -0.98 -14.25
CA ILE A 577 -34.83 -0.73 -13.26
C ILE A 577 -35.16 0.76 -13.11
N GLN A 578 -34.14 1.60 -13.02
CA GLN A 578 -34.31 3.03 -12.78
C GLN A 578 -35.13 3.68 -13.89
N GLY A 579 -36.22 4.36 -13.53
CA GLY A 579 -37.11 5.00 -14.50
C GLY A 579 -38.10 4.06 -15.20
N ASN A 580 -38.06 2.75 -14.94
CA ASN A 580 -39.02 1.79 -15.49
C ASN A 580 -40.32 1.78 -14.66
N GLN A 581 -41.41 2.25 -15.27
CA GLN A 581 -42.71 2.36 -14.60
C GLN A 581 -43.29 1.01 -14.14
N ALA A 582 -43.01 -0.06 -14.86
CA ALA A 582 -43.54 -1.39 -14.53
C ALA A 582 -42.87 -1.99 -13.28
N GLU A 583 -41.63 -1.60 -13.01
CA GLU A 583 -40.83 -2.20 -11.92
C GLU A 583 -40.89 -1.39 -10.62
N CYS A 584 -41.36 -0.15 -10.65
CA CYS A 584 -41.36 0.71 -9.47
C CYS A 584 -42.14 0.11 -8.28
N GLY A 585 -43.31 -0.49 -8.54
CA GLY A 585 -44.09 -1.21 -7.52
C GLY A 585 -43.37 -2.46 -7.02
N ARG A 586 -42.78 -3.25 -7.92
CA ARG A 586 -42.07 -4.48 -7.55
C ARG A 586 -40.82 -4.20 -6.71
N VAL A 587 -40.08 -3.12 -6.99
CA VAL A 587 -38.97 -2.65 -6.16
C VAL A 587 -39.47 -2.29 -4.76
N LEU A 588 -40.58 -1.57 -4.65
CA LEU A 588 -41.18 -1.22 -3.36
C LEU A 588 -41.55 -2.48 -2.57
N SER A 589 -42.32 -3.40 -3.17
CA SER A 589 -42.73 -4.63 -2.49
C SER A 589 -41.52 -5.47 -2.06
N THR A 590 -40.47 -5.54 -2.89
CA THR A 590 -39.21 -6.23 -2.53
C THR A 590 -38.53 -5.60 -1.30
N ILE A 591 -38.50 -4.27 -1.20
CA ILE A 591 -37.95 -3.56 -0.03
C ILE A 591 -38.80 -3.82 1.22
N LEU A 592 -40.13 -3.83 1.08
CA LEU A 592 -41.05 -4.04 2.20
C LEU A 592 -40.99 -5.47 2.74
N GLU A 593 -40.86 -6.47 1.86
CA GLU A 593 -40.65 -7.87 2.21
C GLU A 593 -39.28 -8.12 2.85
N GLN A 594 -38.24 -7.47 2.33
CA GLN A 594 -36.86 -7.64 2.80
C GLN A 594 -36.22 -6.29 3.15
N ARG A 595 -36.60 -5.76 4.31
CA ARG A 595 -36.21 -4.41 4.79
C ARG A 595 -34.70 -4.15 4.77
N ARG A 596 -33.87 -5.16 4.99
CA ARG A 596 -32.39 -5.08 4.91
C ARG A 596 -31.87 -4.62 3.55
N LEU A 597 -32.64 -4.81 2.48
CA LEU A 597 -32.27 -4.42 1.11
C LEU A 597 -32.53 -2.94 0.84
N CYS A 598 -33.20 -2.22 1.74
CA CYS A 598 -33.57 -0.82 1.55
C CYS A 598 -32.38 0.09 1.18
N PRO A 599 -31.19 0.02 1.83
CA PRO A 599 -30.04 0.83 1.44
C PRO A 599 -29.57 0.56 0.00
N LEU A 600 -29.73 -0.68 -0.48
CA LEU A 600 -29.28 -1.11 -1.80
C LEU A 600 -30.29 -0.77 -2.91
N LEU A 601 -31.59 -0.93 -2.63
CA LEU A 601 -32.65 -0.80 -3.64
C LEU A 601 -33.32 0.57 -3.67
N SER A 602 -33.25 1.36 -2.59
CA SER A 602 -33.86 2.70 -2.53
C SER A 602 -33.41 3.69 -3.62
N PRO A 603 -32.19 3.61 -4.21
CA PRO A 603 -31.84 4.46 -5.35
C PRO A 603 -32.67 4.17 -6.61
N PHE A 604 -33.14 2.93 -6.78
CA PHE A 604 -33.91 2.47 -7.93
C PHE A 604 -35.42 2.59 -7.72
N PHE A 605 -35.86 2.85 -6.49
CA PHE A 605 -37.23 3.25 -6.21
C PHE A 605 -37.46 4.70 -6.67
N THR A 606 -37.91 4.84 -7.93
CA THR A 606 -38.18 6.13 -8.58
C THR A 606 -39.68 6.35 -8.81
N PRO A 607 -40.48 6.66 -7.76
CA PRO A 607 -41.93 6.79 -7.88
C PRO A 607 -42.36 7.95 -8.79
N ASN A 608 -41.52 8.99 -8.93
CA ASN A 608 -41.74 10.08 -9.88
C ASN A 608 -41.73 9.65 -11.34
N ALA A 609 -41.10 8.52 -11.67
CA ALA A 609 -41.12 7.97 -13.01
C ALA A 609 -42.48 7.31 -13.34
N ALA A 610 -43.26 6.90 -12.32
CA ALA A 610 -44.54 6.20 -12.43
C ALA A 610 -45.71 7.01 -11.84
N PRO A 611 -46.07 8.17 -12.43
CA PRO A 611 -47.06 9.09 -11.86
C PRO A 611 -48.46 8.47 -11.71
N ASN A 612 -48.81 7.52 -12.57
CA ASN A 612 -50.07 6.76 -12.53
C ASN A 612 -50.18 5.81 -11.33
N GLN A 613 -49.06 5.40 -10.73
CA GLN A 613 -49.01 4.52 -9.56
C GLN A 613 -48.65 5.26 -8.26
N LEU A 614 -48.37 6.57 -8.33
CA LEU A 614 -47.82 7.33 -7.20
C LEU A 614 -48.70 7.25 -5.94
N VAL A 615 -50.02 7.35 -6.10
CA VAL A 615 -50.98 7.28 -4.98
C VAL A 615 -51.03 5.89 -4.36
N SER A 616 -50.99 4.82 -5.17
CA SER A 616 -50.97 3.45 -4.66
C SER A 616 -49.66 3.14 -3.95
N LEU A 617 -48.52 3.55 -4.52
CA LEU A 617 -47.19 3.38 -3.91
C LEU A 617 -47.07 4.14 -2.59
N TYR A 618 -47.57 5.39 -2.54
CA TYR A 618 -47.62 6.16 -1.30
C TYR A 618 -48.47 5.47 -0.23
N LYS A 619 -49.66 5.00 -0.61
CA LYS A 619 -50.56 4.27 0.30
C LYS A 619 -49.85 3.03 0.86
N GLU A 620 -49.21 2.24 0.00
CA GLU A 620 -48.49 1.01 0.39
C GLU A 620 -47.32 1.28 1.35
N VAL A 621 -46.54 2.36 1.12
CA VAL A 621 -45.48 2.81 2.03
C VAL A 621 -46.04 3.20 3.40
N VAL A 622 -47.12 4.00 3.43
CA VAL A 622 -47.72 4.48 4.69
C VAL A 622 -48.40 3.36 5.47
N THR A 623 -49.09 2.44 4.80
CA THR A 623 -49.73 1.29 5.46
C THR A 623 -48.74 0.29 6.04
N SER A 624 -47.48 0.33 5.59
CA SER A 624 -46.41 -0.55 6.06
C SER A 624 -45.61 0.02 7.25
N LEU A 625 -46.09 1.11 7.85
CA LEU A 625 -45.47 1.75 9.00
C LEU A 625 -45.60 0.87 10.26
N HIS A 626 -44.46 0.43 10.78
CA HIS A 626 -44.32 -0.29 12.05
C HIS A 626 -43.16 0.35 12.84
N PRO A 627 -43.14 0.30 14.18
CA PRO A 627 -42.01 0.78 14.98
C PRO A 627 -40.64 0.27 14.47
N ASP A 628 -40.57 -1.02 14.11
CA ASP A 628 -39.34 -1.67 13.60
C ASP A 628 -39.04 -1.38 12.11
N SER A 629 -39.84 -0.57 11.42
CA SER A 629 -39.59 -0.13 10.03
C SER A 629 -39.52 1.37 9.86
N ALA A 630 -39.56 2.15 10.95
CA ALA A 630 -39.63 3.60 10.90
C ALA A 630 -38.57 4.22 9.97
N ASP A 631 -37.32 3.77 10.07
CA ASP A 631 -36.20 4.28 9.26
C ASP A 631 -36.36 3.96 7.76
N VAL A 632 -36.79 2.73 7.44
CA VAL A 632 -37.02 2.27 6.06
C VAL A 632 -38.18 3.02 5.43
N ILE A 633 -39.30 3.14 6.16
CA ILE A 633 -40.49 3.84 5.68
C ILE A 633 -40.19 5.33 5.53
N PHE A 634 -39.49 5.95 6.48
CA PHE A 634 -39.07 7.34 6.37
C PHE A 634 -38.21 7.57 5.13
N MET A 635 -37.20 6.70 4.89
CA MET A 635 -36.37 6.77 3.69
C MET A 635 -37.21 6.67 2.41
N LEU A 636 -38.14 5.73 2.33
CA LEU A 636 -39.03 5.57 1.16
C LEU A 636 -39.94 6.79 0.96
N LEU A 637 -40.49 7.37 2.04
CA LEU A 637 -41.31 8.58 1.98
C LEU A 637 -40.52 9.78 1.42
N THR A 638 -39.21 9.89 1.70
CA THR A 638 -38.38 10.95 1.08
C THR A 638 -38.34 10.86 -0.45
N LYS A 639 -38.47 9.65 -1.02
CA LYS A 639 -38.46 9.42 -2.47
C LYS A 639 -39.80 9.76 -3.13
N VAL A 640 -40.90 9.71 -2.38
CA VAL A 640 -42.27 10.01 -2.85
C VAL A 640 -42.57 11.52 -2.78
N SER A 641 -41.63 12.36 -2.34
CA SER A 641 -41.88 13.80 -2.06
C SER A 641 -42.36 14.65 -3.24
N THR A 642 -43.39 15.42 -2.94
CA THR A 642 -44.40 16.09 -3.78
C THR A 642 -44.00 17.44 -4.39
N ARG A 643 -42.72 17.66 -4.78
CA ARG A 643 -42.36 18.96 -5.41
C ARG A 643 -42.95 19.15 -6.81
N HIS A 644 -43.29 18.08 -7.53
CA HIS A 644 -43.94 18.18 -8.85
C HIS A 644 -45.48 18.09 -8.80
N SER A 645 -46.05 17.39 -7.80
CA SER A 645 -47.49 17.13 -7.71
C SER A 645 -48.31 18.36 -7.30
N LEU A 646 -47.74 19.26 -6.49
CA LEU A 646 -48.42 20.48 -6.03
C LEU A 646 -48.48 21.58 -7.11
N GLY A 647 -47.62 21.54 -8.14
CA GLY A 647 -47.65 22.50 -9.26
C GLY A 647 -48.78 22.24 -10.27
N CYS A 648 -49.22 20.99 -10.42
CA CYS A 648 -50.29 20.63 -11.37
C CYS A 648 -51.71 20.80 -10.82
N PHE A 649 -51.89 20.83 -9.50
CA PHE A 649 -53.21 21.03 -8.88
C PHE A 649 -53.59 22.51 -8.73
N SER A 650 -52.65 23.45 -8.82
CA SER A 650 -52.92 24.89 -8.60
C SER A 650 -53.52 25.62 -9.82
N LEU A 651 -53.83 24.94 -10.93
CA LEU A 651 -54.32 25.58 -12.17
C LEU A 651 -55.74 25.13 -12.63
N ARG A 652 -56.52 24.43 -11.80
CA ARG A 652 -57.88 24.00 -12.19
C ARG A 652 -59.05 24.29 -11.24
N HIS A 653 -58.86 25.10 -10.20
CA HIS A 653 -60.00 25.61 -9.42
C HIS A 653 -59.91 27.12 -9.18
N SER A 654 -60.23 27.89 -10.21
CA SER A 654 -60.72 29.26 -10.09
C SER A 654 -62.21 29.28 -10.44
N ALA A 655 -63.08 28.91 -9.49
CA ALA A 655 -64.51 29.21 -9.55
C ALA A 655 -65.15 29.18 -8.15
N SER A 656 -65.62 30.36 -7.74
CA SER A 656 -66.58 30.69 -6.67
C SER A 656 -66.21 30.42 -5.19
N PRO A 657 -66.38 31.43 -4.29
CA PRO A 657 -66.15 31.29 -2.86
C PRO A 657 -67.40 30.71 -2.15
N PRO A 658 -67.27 29.94 -1.05
CA PRO A 658 -68.39 29.64 -0.18
C PRO A 658 -68.52 30.71 0.91
N SER A 659 -69.77 31.09 1.14
CA SER A 659 -70.25 31.89 2.25
C SER A 659 -70.06 31.19 3.60
N ARG A 660 -69.71 32.02 4.60
CA ARG A 660 -69.62 31.82 6.05
C ARG A 660 -70.55 30.76 6.68
N CYS A 661 -69.98 29.93 7.56
CA CYS A 661 -70.13 30.05 9.02
C CYS A 661 -68.81 29.66 9.69
#